data_AF-A0A1K1MGH8-F1
#
_entry.id   AF-A0A1K1MGH8-F1
#
_cell.length_a   1.000
_cell.length_b   1.000
_cell.length_c   1.000
_cell.angle_alpha   90.00
_cell.angle_beta   90.00
_cell.angle_gamma   90.00
#
_symmetry.space_group_name_H-M   'P 1'
#
loop_
_entity.id
_entity.type
_entity.pdbx_description
1 polymer ?
#
loop_
_entity_poly.entity_id
_entity_poly.type
_entity_poly.pdbx_seq_one_letter_code
_entity_poly.pdbx_strand_id
1 'polypeptide(L)'
;MILGMLAIAALTASSQTKKQLFDFGWQFTHNGKTIGVDLPHDWDIYEGPHSGKGATGTGGGWFEAGKGEYRKTFATPKGELVKLHFEGVYQKAEVFINGKKVGQHHYGYTPFTIDATTQLYNDKRENEIIVKVDNSEQPNCRWYSGSGIYRHVWLETMPALHIAENGVFVTTPEVTASKAKVQVEVTVQNESDKPQQGIVEVEGQEKEVSLKAGESKVVTFTYTINNPQLWSPESPKLYETCAKLSSQYTNTDSKLSTKFGVRTFSFDAEQGFVLNGKKVLINGACVHHDDGVLGAMAFDDAEIRKVRQMKKAGFNLIRTSHNPTTRAFLDACDSLGMLVIDEAFDGWRTQKNPYDYSTVIDSCFRQDIHAMVLRDRNHPSVISWSIGNEVIERKDIRVVYTARQMKQAIHEYDKTRPVTEALCAWDRDWEIYDPHAEVLDVVGYNYMIFKHASDHERDPKRVIWQTESYPRDAFRNWAVVNDYPYVVGDIVWTGLDYLGESGIGRNYYQGEREGESWIEGGQPEWHGAPCGDVDITGWRKPISHYREMLWKDAYEGEFPAKLFLAVKEPNGYHGDIKTTMWSVWPTWQSWTWPGWEGKPIEVEVYTKAPEVKLYLNDKLVGTKKVDRSTEYKAVFTLPYEPGCLRAEAGALSTLSLYTAGKPARLRLTPDHTVMTADGQSLTYVSIDVVDKNGIPCPDAAIDCEAIVKGQGRLLSFASADLKDTEPYTSPRVKTWKGRALLVVRSTQKKGSINITIKSSLPAASLTLKSK
;
A
#
# COMPACT_ATOMS: atom_id res chain seq x y z
N MET A 1 40.86 32.34 56.41
CA MET A 1 41.10 31.54 55.18
C MET A 1 40.08 30.43 55.15
N ILE A 2 38.91 30.66 54.55
CA ILE A 2 37.92 29.63 54.22
C ILE A 2 37.50 29.94 52.79
N LEU A 3 38.04 29.20 51.83
CA LEU A 3 37.65 29.31 50.42
C LEU A 3 36.36 28.50 50.24
N GLY A 4 35.27 29.20 49.95
CA GLY A 4 34.05 28.60 49.44
C GLY A 4 34.15 28.34 47.94
N MET A 5 33.87 27.11 47.53
CA MET A 5 33.48 26.81 46.14
C MET A 5 31.96 26.77 46.09
N LEU A 6 31.35 27.84 45.58
CA LEU A 6 29.98 27.77 45.07
C LEU A 6 30.02 27.00 43.74
N ALA A 7 29.48 25.78 43.72
CA ALA A 7 29.12 25.11 42.49
C ALA A 7 27.85 25.79 41.93
N ILE A 8 28.04 26.65 40.92
CA ILE A 8 26.93 27.14 40.10
C ILE A 8 26.49 25.98 39.22
N ALA A 9 25.44 25.28 39.64
CA ALA A 9 24.69 24.39 38.75
C ALA A 9 23.95 25.27 37.75
N ALA A 10 24.59 25.55 36.61
CA ALA A 10 23.90 26.08 35.45
C ALA A 10 22.92 24.99 34.98
N LEU A 11 21.62 25.20 35.20
CA LEU A 11 20.57 24.47 34.50
C LEU A 11 20.63 24.84 33.01
N THR A 12 21.57 24.24 32.29
CA THR A 12 21.56 24.23 30.83
C THR A 12 20.49 23.26 30.38
N ALA A 13 19.46 23.78 29.68
CA ALA A 13 18.42 22.95 29.09
C ALA A 13 19.06 21.86 28.21
N SER A 14 18.69 20.60 28.43
CA SER A 14 19.18 19.49 27.61
C SER A 14 18.78 19.69 26.14
N SER A 15 19.69 19.38 25.22
CA SER A 15 19.38 19.31 23.80
C SER A 15 18.71 17.97 23.57
N GLN A 16 17.38 17.96 23.52
CA GLN A 16 16.59 16.75 23.26
C GLN A 16 16.40 16.56 21.76
N THR A 17 16.48 15.32 21.27
CA THR A 17 16.04 15.00 19.91
C THR A 17 14.58 15.42 19.71
N LYS A 18 14.31 16.24 18.68
CA LYS A 18 12.97 16.69 18.31
C LYS A 18 12.70 16.35 16.85
N LYS A 19 11.52 15.82 16.60
CA LYS A 19 11.00 15.55 15.25
C LYS A 19 9.72 16.36 15.07
N GLN A 20 9.70 17.22 14.07
CA GLN A 20 8.58 18.10 13.77
C GLN A 20 8.08 17.85 12.35
N LEU A 21 6.78 17.67 12.19
CA LEU A 21 6.16 17.57 10.87
C LEU A 21 6.35 18.89 10.11
N PHE A 22 6.93 18.80 8.92
CA PHE A 22 7.36 19.96 8.13
C PHE A 22 6.51 20.17 6.87
N ASP A 23 5.29 19.62 6.87
CA ASP A 23 4.41 19.55 5.70
C ASP A 23 3.64 20.82 5.37
N PHE A 24 3.43 21.71 6.34
CA PHE A 24 2.49 22.82 6.15
C PHE A 24 3.15 24.08 5.56
N GLY A 25 2.41 24.81 4.71
CA GLY A 25 2.79 26.15 4.26
C GLY A 25 3.93 26.19 3.24
N TRP A 26 3.96 25.25 2.30
CA TRP A 26 4.86 25.29 1.16
C TRP A 26 4.28 26.15 0.04
N GLN A 27 5.16 26.71 -0.79
CA GLN A 27 4.82 27.23 -2.11
C GLN A 27 5.27 26.21 -3.14
N PHE A 28 4.41 25.91 -4.11
CA PHE A 28 4.70 25.02 -5.22
C PHE A 28 4.57 25.77 -6.53
N THR A 29 5.58 25.63 -7.40
CA THR A 29 5.60 26.23 -8.74
C THR A 29 5.69 25.14 -9.80
N HIS A 30 4.74 25.15 -10.73
CA HIS A 30 4.68 24.28 -11.89
C HIS A 30 4.11 25.05 -13.09
N ASN A 31 4.69 24.84 -14.28
CA ASN A 31 4.27 25.53 -15.52
C ASN A 31 4.13 27.05 -15.38
N GLY A 32 5.02 27.68 -14.61
CA GLY A 32 5.04 29.13 -14.36
C GLY A 32 3.98 29.65 -13.38
N LYS A 33 3.18 28.77 -12.77
CA LYS A 33 2.16 29.12 -11.77
C LYS A 33 2.61 28.71 -10.37
N THR A 34 2.54 29.64 -9.42
CA THR A 34 2.83 29.37 -8.00
C THR A 34 1.56 29.33 -7.17
N ILE A 35 1.41 28.29 -6.35
CA ILE A 35 0.29 28.10 -5.41
C ILE A 35 0.81 27.71 -4.02
N GLY A 36 -0.01 27.91 -2.99
CA GLY A 36 0.27 27.38 -1.65
C GLY A 36 -0.21 25.94 -1.52
N VAL A 37 0.62 25.06 -0.94
CA VAL A 37 0.32 23.64 -0.74
C VAL A 37 0.73 23.18 0.65
N ASP A 38 0.03 22.16 1.15
CA ASP A 38 0.39 21.42 2.36
C ASP A 38 0.66 19.97 1.94
N LEU A 39 1.82 19.43 2.31
CA LEU A 39 2.23 18.07 1.98
C LEU A 39 1.39 17.01 2.74
N PRO A 40 1.38 15.74 2.26
CA PRO A 40 1.90 15.25 0.98
C PRO A 40 1.21 15.91 -0.24
N HIS A 41 1.95 16.06 -1.34
CA HIS A 41 1.46 16.70 -2.56
C HIS A 41 1.95 15.98 -3.81
N ASP A 42 0.98 15.65 -4.68
CA ASP A 42 1.16 15.09 -6.00
C ASP A 42 0.51 16.06 -7.00
N TRP A 43 1.26 16.65 -7.92
CA TRP A 43 0.67 17.68 -8.80
C TRP A 43 -0.11 17.10 -9.98
N ASP A 44 0.18 15.86 -10.41
CA ASP A 44 -0.48 15.25 -11.57
C ASP A 44 -1.98 15.06 -11.33
N ILE A 45 -2.34 14.68 -10.09
CA ILE A 45 -3.73 14.39 -9.72
C ILE A 45 -4.66 15.61 -9.77
N TYR A 46 -4.10 16.83 -9.76
CA TYR A 46 -4.84 18.10 -9.88
C TYR A 46 -5.14 18.51 -11.33
N GLU A 47 -4.38 18.00 -12.30
CA GLU A 47 -4.54 18.34 -13.72
C GLU A 47 -5.43 17.33 -14.45
N GLY A 48 -5.49 16.09 -13.96
CA GLY A 48 -6.26 15.00 -14.56
C GLY A 48 -5.55 14.34 -15.76
N PRO A 49 -6.01 13.16 -16.20
CA PRO A 49 -5.41 12.45 -17.31
C PRO A 49 -5.78 13.09 -18.67
N HIS A 50 -4.83 13.14 -19.60
CA HIS A 50 -5.05 13.69 -20.94
C HIS A 50 -4.22 12.96 -22.00
N SER A 51 -4.82 12.02 -22.74
CA SER A 51 -4.11 11.19 -23.75
C SER A 51 -3.30 11.97 -24.81
N GLY A 52 -3.72 13.18 -25.19
CA GLY A 52 -2.99 14.02 -26.15
C GLY A 52 -1.77 14.79 -25.61
N LYS A 53 -1.58 14.87 -24.29
CA LYS A 53 -0.50 15.62 -23.63
C LYS A 53 0.25 14.82 -22.55
N GLY A 54 -0.37 13.73 -22.08
CA GLY A 54 0.12 12.86 -21.03
C GLY A 54 1.42 12.19 -21.41
N ALA A 55 2.54 12.77 -21.00
CA ALA A 55 3.88 12.28 -21.31
C ALA A 55 4.14 10.89 -20.73
N THR A 56 3.48 10.54 -19.62
CA THR A 56 3.58 9.24 -18.96
C THR A 56 3.00 8.08 -19.79
N GLY A 57 2.21 8.38 -20.82
CA GLY A 57 1.58 7.38 -21.68
C GLY A 57 0.63 6.43 -20.95
N THR A 58 0.35 5.29 -21.57
CA THR A 58 -0.50 4.23 -21.01
C THR A 58 0.02 3.70 -19.67
N GLY A 59 1.35 3.71 -19.46
CA GLY A 59 1.96 3.23 -18.24
C GLY A 59 1.60 4.10 -17.03
N GLY A 60 1.82 5.40 -17.11
CA GLY A 60 1.46 6.30 -16.00
C GLY A 60 0.07 6.92 -16.09
N GLY A 61 -0.85 6.36 -16.89
CA GLY A 61 -2.25 6.80 -16.90
C GLY A 61 -2.53 8.10 -17.66
N TRP A 62 -1.64 8.49 -18.58
CA TRP A 62 -1.76 9.68 -19.42
C TRP A 62 -1.71 11.02 -18.67
N PHE A 63 -1.01 11.08 -17.53
CA PHE A 63 -0.69 12.33 -16.83
C PHE A 63 0.55 13.02 -17.41
N GLU A 64 0.68 14.33 -17.20
CA GLU A 64 1.71 15.18 -17.83
C GLU A 64 3.10 15.08 -17.18
N ALA A 65 3.18 14.85 -15.87
CA ALA A 65 4.41 14.85 -15.08
C ALA A 65 5.22 16.16 -15.19
N GLY A 66 6.48 16.13 -15.62
CA GLY A 66 7.28 17.33 -15.85
C GLY A 66 8.13 17.75 -14.64
N LYS A 67 8.38 19.06 -14.49
CA LYS A 67 9.26 19.62 -13.44
C LYS A 67 8.48 20.51 -12.49
N GLY A 68 8.78 20.40 -11.20
CA GLY A 68 8.16 21.20 -10.15
C GLY A 68 9.19 21.74 -9.16
N GLU A 69 8.90 22.89 -8.56
CA GLU A 69 9.72 23.48 -7.51
C GLU A 69 8.88 23.74 -6.26
N TYR A 70 9.31 23.21 -5.12
CA TYR A 70 8.74 23.49 -3.81
C TYR A 70 9.65 24.46 -3.06
N ARG A 71 9.07 25.47 -2.40
CA ARG A 71 9.78 26.48 -1.62
C ARG A 71 9.12 26.68 -0.27
N LYS A 72 9.92 26.82 0.78
CA LYS A 72 9.43 27.13 2.13
C LYS A 72 10.46 27.93 2.91
N THR A 73 9.97 28.90 3.68
CA THR A 73 10.79 29.65 4.63
C THR A 73 10.58 29.13 6.05
N PHE A 74 11.64 29.11 6.85
CA PHE A 74 11.58 28.67 8.24
C PHE A 74 12.69 29.28 9.11
N ALA A 75 12.35 29.58 10.35
CA ALA A 75 13.30 30.00 11.37
C ALA A 75 14.30 28.89 11.71
N THR A 76 15.55 29.27 12.03
CA THR A 76 16.58 28.32 12.47
C THR A 76 16.12 27.62 13.75
N PRO A 77 15.97 26.28 13.74
CA PRO A 77 15.53 25.54 14.90
C PRO A 77 16.68 25.41 15.92
N LYS A 78 16.33 25.08 17.16
CA LYS A 78 17.33 24.82 18.21
C LYS A 78 17.83 23.37 18.12
N GLY A 79 19.14 23.19 18.04
CA GLY A 79 19.82 21.89 18.03
C GLY A 79 21.28 22.04 17.62
N GLU A 80 22.09 21.01 17.88
CA GLU A 80 23.47 20.96 17.37
C GLU A 80 23.48 20.51 15.91
N LEU A 81 22.66 19.51 15.59
CA LEU A 81 22.37 19.06 14.25
C LEU A 81 20.94 19.44 13.87
N VAL A 82 20.75 19.81 12.61
CA VAL A 82 19.45 20.07 11.99
C VAL A 82 19.37 19.28 10.69
N LYS A 83 18.46 18.31 10.64
CA LYS A 83 18.27 17.40 9.49
C LYS A 83 16.85 17.53 8.93
N LEU A 84 16.72 17.33 7.63
CA LEU A 84 15.45 17.26 6.92
C LEU A 84 15.30 15.86 6.35
N HIS A 85 14.33 15.11 6.86
CA HIS A 85 14.02 13.76 6.43
C HIS A 85 12.85 13.80 5.45
N PHE A 86 13.07 13.30 4.24
CA PHE A 86 12.04 13.12 3.22
C PHE A 86 11.69 11.63 3.16
N GLU A 87 10.42 11.28 3.38
CA GLU A 87 10.00 9.87 3.31
C GLU A 87 9.87 9.34 1.87
N GLY A 88 9.80 10.24 0.89
CA GLY A 88 9.81 9.94 -0.54
C GLY A 88 9.49 11.17 -1.39
N VAL A 89 10.17 11.31 -2.52
CA VAL A 89 9.96 12.36 -3.51
C VAL A 89 10.06 11.73 -4.89
N TYR A 90 9.00 11.74 -5.67
CA TYR A 90 8.99 11.17 -7.02
C TYR A 90 9.14 12.28 -8.06
N GLN A 91 10.27 12.40 -8.78
CA GLN A 91 11.57 11.76 -8.53
C GLN A 91 12.72 12.73 -8.85
N LYS A 92 13.98 12.26 -8.80
CA LYS A 92 15.18 13.07 -9.10
C LYS A 92 15.17 14.41 -8.35
N ALA A 93 15.04 14.33 -7.03
CA ALA A 93 14.98 15.49 -6.16
C ALA A 93 16.35 16.16 -6.01
N GLU A 94 16.39 17.48 -6.09
CA GLU A 94 17.53 18.31 -5.68
C GLU A 94 17.11 19.27 -4.57
N VAL A 95 17.88 19.32 -3.49
CA VAL A 95 17.57 20.15 -2.32
C VAL A 95 18.58 21.28 -2.19
N PHE A 96 18.08 22.50 -2.03
CA PHE A 96 18.86 23.71 -1.81
C PHE A 96 18.43 24.36 -0.51
N ILE A 97 19.41 24.88 0.24
CA ILE A 97 19.18 25.70 1.44
C ILE A 97 19.92 27.02 1.26
N ASN A 98 19.23 28.14 1.43
CA ASN A 98 19.77 29.49 1.32
C ASN A 98 20.60 29.70 0.03
N GLY A 99 20.10 29.17 -1.10
CA GLY A 99 20.71 29.28 -2.43
C GLY A 99 21.80 28.26 -2.75
N LYS A 100 22.22 27.40 -1.82
CA LYS A 100 23.25 26.36 -2.04
C LYS A 100 22.63 24.97 -2.16
N LYS A 101 23.02 24.18 -3.16
CA LYS A 101 22.65 22.76 -3.27
C LYS A 101 23.28 21.98 -2.11
N VAL A 102 22.46 21.28 -1.34
CA VAL A 102 22.87 20.52 -0.14
C VAL A 102 22.72 19.00 -0.30
N GLY A 103 21.93 18.55 -1.27
CA GLY A 103 21.85 17.13 -1.63
C GLY A 103 20.94 16.86 -2.81
N GLN A 104 20.86 15.59 -3.16
CA GLN A 104 20.00 15.07 -4.22
C GLN A 104 19.65 13.61 -3.96
N HIS A 105 18.52 13.15 -4.49
CA HIS A 105 18.08 11.76 -4.39
C HIS A 105 17.35 11.35 -5.66
N HIS A 106 17.77 10.24 -6.29
CA HIS A 106 17.27 9.84 -7.60
C HIS A 106 15.98 9.02 -7.49
N TYR A 107 16.00 7.98 -6.65
CA TYR A 107 14.91 7.01 -6.59
C TYR A 107 13.67 7.59 -5.92
N GLY A 108 12.51 7.35 -6.52
CA GLY A 108 11.27 7.97 -6.07
C GLY A 108 10.65 7.38 -4.80
N TYR A 109 11.07 6.19 -4.37
CA TYR A 109 10.35 5.40 -3.37
C TYR A 109 11.09 5.19 -2.04
N THR A 110 12.38 5.51 -1.97
CA THR A 110 13.18 5.39 -0.75
C THR A 110 13.26 6.72 -0.01
N PRO A 111 13.32 6.68 1.34
CA PRO A 111 13.55 7.88 2.12
C PRO A 111 15.00 8.37 1.99
N PHE A 112 15.21 9.65 2.24
CA PHE A 112 16.55 10.24 2.34
C PHE A 112 16.58 11.42 3.31
N THR A 113 17.75 11.65 3.90
CA THR A 113 17.95 12.69 4.91
C THR A 113 19.02 13.69 4.44
N ILE A 114 18.71 14.98 4.55
CA ILE A 114 19.61 16.10 4.24
C ILE A 114 20.08 16.73 5.54
N ASP A 115 21.40 16.85 5.71
CA ASP A 115 21.98 17.64 6.80
C ASP A 115 21.98 19.13 6.42
N ALA A 116 21.19 19.92 7.13
CA ALA A 116 21.06 21.36 6.95
C ALA A 116 22.02 22.17 7.84
N THR A 117 22.64 21.54 8.84
CA THR A 117 23.28 22.18 10.00
C THR A 117 24.18 23.35 9.63
N THR A 118 25.08 23.15 8.65
CA THR A 118 26.11 24.12 8.28
C THR A 118 25.64 25.21 7.30
N GLN A 119 24.40 25.11 6.80
CA GLN A 119 23.86 26.03 5.78
C GLN A 119 22.82 27.00 6.31
N LEU A 120 22.40 26.85 7.57
CA LEU A 120 21.39 27.71 8.19
C LEU A 120 22.01 29.03 8.68
N TYR A 121 21.24 30.10 8.60
CA TYR A 121 21.60 31.38 9.20
C TYR A 121 21.51 31.30 10.73
N ASN A 122 22.49 31.89 11.43
CA ASN A 122 22.54 31.93 12.90
C ASN A 122 22.22 33.32 13.48
N ASP A 123 21.80 34.27 12.64
CA ASP A 123 21.57 35.68 12.96
C ASP A 123 20.08 36.08 12.91
N LYS A 124 19.19 35.13 13.21
CA LYS A 124 17.72 35.28 13.23
C LYS A 124 17.06 35.55 11.87
N ARG A 125 17.79 35.54 10.76
CA ARG A 125 17.18 35.51 9.43
C ARG A 125 16.38 34.22 9.24
N GLU A 126 15.29 34.31 8.48
CA GLU A 126 14.58 33.12 7.98
C GLU A 126 15.49 32.37 7.00
N ASN A 127 15.45 31.05 7.05
CA ASN A 127 16.08 30.18 6.07
C ASN A 127 15.09 29.87 4.96
N GLU A 128 15.61 29.61 3.77
CA GLU A 128 14.83 29.13 2.65
C GLU A 128 15.29 27.73 2.26
N ILE A 129 14.33 26.82 2.10
CA ILE A 129 14.53 25.56 1.40
C ILE A 129 13.85 25.61 0.04
N ILE A 130 14.54 25.10 -0.98
CA ILE A 130 13.99 24.83 -2.31
C ILE A 130 14.21 23.34 -2.60
N VAL A 131 13.16 22.64 -3.02
CA VAL A 131 13.23 21.27 -3.52
C VAL A 131 12.78 21.29 -4.97
N LYS A 132 13.70 20.99 -5.88
CA LYS A 132 13.40 20.81 -7.31
C LYS A 132 13.15 19.35 -7.56
N VAL A 133 12.08 19.04 -8.27
CA VAL A 133 11.65 17.68 -8.59
C VAL A 133 11.56 17.56 -10.11
N ASP A 134 12.17 16.52 -10.67
CA ASP A 134 12.23 16.30 -12.13
C ASP A 134 11.64 14.92 -12.47
N ASN A 135 10.40 14.95 -12.96
CA ASN A 135 9.72 13.79 -13.53
C ASN A 135 9.45 13.99 -15.04
N SER A 136 10.31 14.75 -15.75
CA SER A 136 10.07 15.13 -17.15
C SER A 136 10.49 14.08 -18.18
N GLU A 137 11.43 13.19 -17.84
CA GLU A 137 11.84 12.10 -18.72
C GLU A 137 10.83 10.96 -18.62
N GLN A 138 9.98 10.80 -19.64
CA GLN A 138 8.87 9.85 -19.68
C GLN A 138 8.86 9.03 -20.98
N PRO A 139 8.32 7.79 -20.96
CA PRO A 139 7.83 7.07 -19.78
C PRO A 139 8.98 6.53 -18.92
N ASN A 140 8.82 6.59 -17.59
CA ASN A 140 9.79 6.06 -16.62
C ASN A 140 9.21 5.06 -15.61
N CYS A 141 7.91 4.79 -15.68
CA CYS A 141 7.21 3.87 -14.79
C CYS A 141 6.15 3.11 -15.58
N ARG A 142 5.86 1.86 -15.17
CA ARG A 142 4.78 1.07 -15.79
C ARG A 142 3.41 1.43 -15.23
N TRP A 143 3.34 1.94 -14.00
CA TRP A 143 2.13 2.39 -13.32
C TRP A 143 2.18 3.90 -13.06
N TYR A 144 1.10 4.45 -12.53
CA TYR A 144 1.06 5.85 -12.10
C TYR A 144 2.01 6.08 -10.92
N SER A 145 3.07 6.85 -11.14
CA SER A 145 4.02 7.22 -10.09
C SER A 145 3.56 8.41 -9.26
N GLY A 146 2.77 9.30 -9.86
CA GLY A 146 2.57 10.66 -9.36
C GLY A 146 3.84 11.49 -9.48
N SER A 147 3.73 12.77 -9.10
CA SER A 147 4.87 13.69 -9.17
C SER A 147 4.90 14.65 -7.98
N GLY A 148 6.03 14.68 -7.26
CA GLY A 148 6.25 15.63 -6.17
C GLY A 148 6.71 15.03 -4.86
N ILE A 149 6.53 15.82 -3.79
CA ILE A 149 6.82 15.42 -2.42
C ILE A 149 5.56 14.74 -1.87
N TYR A 150 5.36 13.49 -2.30
CA TYR A 150 4.13 12.72 -2.08
C TYR A 150 4.08 12.01 -0.73
N ARG A 151 5.16 12.05 0.07
CA ARG A 151 5.22 11.57 1.45
C ARG A 151 5.64 12.69 2.41
N HIS A 152 5.54 12.41 3.72
CA HIS A 152 5.86 13.37 4.78
C HIS A 152 7.31 13.87 4.72
N VAL A 153 7.49 15.13 5.13
CA VAL A 153 8.80 15.73 5.41
C VAL A 153 8.89 16.06 6.89
N TRP A 154 10.02 15.73 7.51
CA TRP A 154 10.27 15.99 8.91
C TRP A 154 11.49 16.89 9.10
N LEU A 155 11.35 17.89 9.96
CA LEU A 155 12.45 18.69 10.47
C LEU A 155 12.90 18.08 11.80
N GLU A 156 14.13 17.60 11.85
CA GLU A 156 14.71 16.91 12.99
C GLU A 156 15.85 17.72 13.58
N THR A 157 15.86 17.91 14.90
CA THR A 157 17.01 18.46 15.62
C THR A 157 17.51 17.50 16.67
N MET A 158 18.83 17.40 16.82
CA MET A 158 19.45 16.43 17.74
C MET A 158 20.84 16.91 18.20
N PRO A 159 21.36 16.38 19.32
CA PRO A 159 22.77 16.54 19.69
C PRO A 159 23.70 15.85 18.69
N ALA A 160 24.97 16.27 18.64
CA ALA A 160 25.97 15.64 17.78
C ALA A 160 26.25 14.18 18.18
N LEU A 161 26.20 13.87 19.48
CA LEU A 161 26.14 12.51 20.00
C LEU A 161 24.67 12.07 20.13
N HIS A 162 24.22 11.12 19.32
CA HIS A 162 22.82 10.69 19.28
C HIS A 162 22.67 9.21 18.89
N ILE A 163 21.49 8.64 19.10
CA ILE A 163 21.11 7.35 18.51
C ILE A 163 20.81 7.59 17.03
N ALA A 164 21.44 6.82 16.13
CA ALA A 164 21.27 6.97 14.69
C ALA A 164 19.81 6.79 14.26
N GLU A 165 19.43 7.44 13.16
CA GLU A 165 18.11 7.26 12.55
C GLU A 165 17.91 5.79 12.16
N ASN A 166 16.77 5.19 12.54
CA ASN A 166 16.51 3.74 12.41
C ASN A 166 17.62 2.85 13.03
N GLY A 167 18.34 3.40 14.01
CA GLY A 167 19.51 2.78 14.65
C GLY A 167 19.19 1.77 15.74
N VAL A 168 17.92 1.57 16.09
CA VAL A 168 17.48 0.50 17.00
C VAL A 168 17.01 -0.68 16.17
N PHE A 169 17.61 -1.86 16.34
CA PHE A 169 17.19 -3.10 15.69
C PHE A 169 16.82 -4.15 16.75
N VAL A 170 15.58 -4.61 16.69
CA VAL A 170 15.02 -5.58 17.64
C VAL A 170 14.84 -6.93 16.96
N THR A 171 15.41 -7.98 17.55
CA THR A 171 15.23 -9.37 17.10
C THR A 171 14.77 -10.26 18.26
N THR A 172 14.11 -11.38 17.93
CA THR A 172 13.61 -12.37 18.90
C THR A 172 14.19 -13.76 18.61
N PRO A 173 15.50 -13.96 18.83
CA PRO A 173 16.21 -15.16 18.35
C PRO A 173 15.77 -16.47 19.02
N GLU A 174 15.13 -16.40 20.18
CA GLU A 174 14.64 -17.58 20.90
C GLU A 174 13.22 -17.30 21.40
N VAL A 175 12.22 -18.02 20.88
CA VAL A 175 10.81 -17.87 21.25
C VAL A 175 10.22 -19.23 21.59
N THR A 176 9.58 -19.29 22.76
CA THR A 176 8.84 -20.45 23.26
C THR A 176 7.51 -19.96 23.84
N ALA A 177 6.61 -20.89 24.18
CA ALA A 177 5.33 -20.53 24.81
C ALA A 177 5.52 -19.80 26.17
N SER A 178 6.56 -20.12 26.93
CA SER A 178 6.79 -19.55 28.28
C SER A 178 7.71 -18.32 28.29
N LYS A 179 8.54 -18.14 27.26
CA LYS A 179 9.52 -17.03 27.21
C LYS A 179 9.94 -16.68 25.78
N ALA A 180 10.24 -15.41 25.55
CA ALA A 180 10.97 -14.93 24.38
C ALA A 180 12.19 -14.12 24.80
N LYS A 181 13.36 -14.43 24.24
CA LYS A 181 14.56 -13.62 24.36
C LYS A 181 14.50 -12.51 23.32
N VAL A 182 14.60 -11.27 23.78
CA VAL A 182 14.65 -10.08 22.92
C VAL A 182 16.08 -9.56 22.91
N GLN A 183 16.64 -9.38 21.72
CA GLN A 183 17.93 -8.72 21.50
C GLN A 183 17.68 -7.36 20.88
N VAL A 184 18.30 -6.32 21.45
CA VAL A 184 18.19 -4.93 20.98
C VAL A 184 19.58 -4.42 20.66
N GLU A 185 19.81 -4.08 19.40
CA GLU A 185 21.03 -3.41 18.95
C GLU A 185 20.76 -1.91 18.80
N VAL A 186 21.61 -1.09 19.39
CA VAL A 186 21.50 0.38 19.35
C VAL A 186 22.75 0.95 18.69
N THR A 187 22.57 1.56 17.52
CA THR A 187 23.62 2.30 16.81
C THR A 187 23.72 3.72 17.35
N VAL A 188 24.84 4.04 17.98
CA VAL A 188 25.17 5.38 18.47
C VAL A 188 26.11 6.06 17.48
N GLN A 189 25.85 7.32 17.19
CA GLN A 189 26.63 8.13 16.26
C GLN A 189 27.17 9.39 16.93
N ASN A 190 28.44 9.69 16.67
CA ASN A 190 29.08 10.94 17.07
C ASN A 190 29.43 11.75 15.82
N GLU A 191 28.62 12.77 15.51
CA GLU A 191 28.86 13.68 14.37
C GLU A 191 29.60 14.97 14.79
N SER A 192 30.20 14.99 15.99
CA SER A 192 31.06 16.10 16.40
C SER A 192 32.50 15.94 15.90
N ASP A 193 33.27 17.02 16.00
CA ASP A 193 34.70 17.08 15.68
C ASP A 193 35.60 16.52 16.79
N LYS A 194 35.02 16.02 17.88
CA LYS A 194 35.74 15.57 19.08
C LYS A 194 35.27 14.19 19.53
N PRO A 195 36.10 13.43 20.25
CA PRO A 195 35.65 12.23 20.94
C PRO A 195 34.53 12.55 21.93
N GLN A 196 33.56 11.66 22.03
CA GLN A 196 32.39 11.78 22.90
C GLN A 196 32.19 10.49 23.71
N GLN A 197 31.57 10.64 24.88
CA GLN A 197 31.21 9.52 25.75
C GLN A 197 29.75 9.67 26.19
N GLY A 198 29.07 8.54 26.34
CA GLY A 198 27.69 8.50 26.83
C GLY A 198 27.33 7.15 27.43
N ILE A 199 26.10 7.06 27.94
CA ILE A 199 25.50 5.85 28.50
C ILE A 199 24.25 5.55 27.68
N VAL A 200 24.19 4.34 27.13
CA VAL A 200 23.00 3.81 26.47
C VAL A 200 22.20 3.02 27.49
N GLU A 201 20.90 3.32 27.61
CA GLU A 201 19.95 2.61 28.45
C GLU A 201 18.89 1.91 27.59
N VAL A 202 18.64 0.62 27.83
CA VAL A 202 17.53 -0.16 27.25
C VAL A 202 16.92 -1.03 28.34
N GLU A 203 15.62 -0.91 28.58
CA GLU A 203 14.89 -1.70 29.60
C GLU A 203 15.58 -1.69 30.98
N GLY A 204 16.09 -0.52 31.40
CA GLY A 204 16.80 -0.33 32.68
C GLY A 204 18.22 -0.90 32.74
N GLN A 205 18.74 -1.49 31.67
CA GLN A 205 20.14 -1.89 31.56
C GLN A 205 20.95 -0.75 30.95
N GLU A 206 22.12 -0.45 31.54
CA GLU A 206 23.00 0.63 31.09
C GLU A 206 24.33 0.08 30.56
N LYS A 207 24.85 0.69 29.48
CA LYS A 207 26.19 0.41 28.95
C LYS A 207 26.87 1.71 28.51
N GLU A 208 28.11 1.87 28.95
CA GLU A 208 28.96 2.98 28.51
C GLU A 208 29.38 2.80 27.04
N VAL A 209 29.43 3.92 26.32
CA VAL A 209 29.93 3.99 24.96
C VAL A 209 30.90 5.16 24.82
N SER A 210 32.03 4.92 24.16
CA SER A 210 33.01 5.94 23.79
C SER A 210 33.22 5.87 22.29
N LEU A 211 33.14 7.02 21.63
CA LEU A 211 33.27 7.17 20.18
C LEU A 211 34.29 8.26 19.86
N LYS A 212 35.13 8.03 18.85
CA LYS A 212 35.96 9.05 18.22
C LYS A 212 35.07 10.04 17.45
N ALA A 213 35.64 11.17 17.06
CA ALA A 213 34.98 12.11 16.16
C ALA A 213 34.54 11.41 14.86
N GLY A 214 33.28 11.58 14.46
CA GLY A 214 32.71 10.95 13.25
C GLY A 214 32.44 9.45 13.35
N GLU A 215 32.69 8.80 14.49
CA GLU A 215 32.51 7.34 14.63
C GLU A 215 31.05 6.96 14.88
N SER A 216 30.68 5.76 14.41
CA SER A 216 29.43 5.07 14.73
C SER A 216 29.74 3.73 15.40
N LYS A 217 28.97 3.34 16.42
CA LYS A 217 29.19 2.12 17.19
C LYS A 217 27.87 1.47 17.61
N VAL A 218 27.79 0.14 17.49
CA VAL A 218 26.63 -0.65 17.94
C VAL A 218 26.84 -1.12 19.38
N VAL A 219 25.80 -0.99 20.19
CA VAL A 219 25.72 -1.51 21.56
C VAL A 219 24.54 -2.48 21.64
N THR A 220 24.78 -3.72 22.07
CA THR A 220 23.77 -4.79 22.11
C THR A 220 23.26 -5.03 23.53
N PHE A 221 21.95 -5.16 23.70
CA PHE A 221 21.26 -5.51 24.94
C PHE A 221 20.44 -6.79 24.76
N THR A 222 20.10 -7.44 25.86
CA THR A 222 19.22 -8.61 25.85
C THR A 222 18.34 -8.61 27.10
N TYR A 223 17.05 -8.91 26.92
CA TYR A 223 16.12 -9.15 28.02
C TYR A 223 15.14 -10.26 27.65
N THR A 224 14.29 -10.67 28.59
CA THR A 224 13.32 -11.75 28.41
C THR A 224 11.91 -11.25 28.64
N ILE A 225 11.00 -11.57 27.72
CA ILE A 225 9.56 -11.45 27.91
C ILE A 225 9.03 -12.81 28.36
N ASN A 226 8.43 -12.86 29.55
CA ASN A 226 7.78 -14.08 30.06
C ASN A 226 6.36 -14.19 29.52
N ASN A 227 5.95 -15.41 29.17
CA ASN A 227 4.64 -15.73 28.58
C ASN A 227 4.27 -14.77 27.43
N PRO A 228 5.11 -14.69 26.38
CA PRO A 228 4.90 -13.72 25.31
C PRO A 228 3.60 -14.00 24.57
N GLN A 229 2.79 -12.96 24.41
CA GLN A 229 1.75 -12.94 23.38
C GLN A 229 2.43 -12.78 22.02
N LEU A 230 2.30 -13.79 21.17
CA LEU A 230 2.95 -13.84 19.86
C LEU A 230 2.16 -13.02 18.84
N TRP A 231 2.88 -12.33 17.95
CA TRP A 231 2.29 -11.62 16.82
C TRP A 231 1.87 -12.63 15.73
N SER A 232 0.64 -12.51 15.23
CA SER A 232 0.15 -13.16 14.01
C SER A 232 -0.88 -12.27 13.30
N PRO A 233 -1.28 -12.59 12.06
CA PRO A 233 -2.36 -11.88 11.37
C PRO A 233 -3.70 -11.86 12.12
N GLU A 234 -3.96 -12.82 13.00
CA GLU A 234 -5.17 -12.93 13.83
C GLU A 234 -4.98 -12.32 15.22
N SER A 235 -3.74 -12.26 15.72
CA SER A 235 -3.38 -11.68 17.01
C SER A 235 -2.17 -10.76 16.87
N PRO A 236 -2.34 -9.53 16.36
CA PRO A 236 -1.24 -8.62 16.02
C PRO A 236 -0.66 -7.92 17.27
N LYS A 237 -0.17 -8.68 18.25
CA LYS A 237 0.40 -8.10 19.47
C LYS A 237 1.72 -7.38 19.18
N LEU A 238 1.74 -6.09 19.50
CA LEU A 238 2.95 -5.27 19.48
C LEU A 238 3.45 -4.98 20.91
N TYR A 239 4.77 -4.98 21.04
CA TYR A 239 5.54 -4.48 22.18
C TYR A 239 6.28 -3.22 21.75
N GLU A 240 6.82 -2.49 22.72
CA GLU A 240 7.68 -1.33 22.47
C GLU A 240 8.91 -1.44 23.36
N THR A 241 10.08 -1.12 22.81
CA THR A 241 11.31 -0.91 23.56
C THR A 241 11.77 0.53 23.35
N CYS A 242 12.36 1.14 24.37
CA CYS A 242 12.91 2.49 24.27
C CYS A 242 14.42 2.45 24.55
N ALA A 243 15.21 2.88 23.57
CA ALA A 243 16.63 3.15 23.76
C ALA A 243 16.81 4.62 24.11
N LYS A 244 17.59 4.90 25.15
CA LYS A 244 17.98 6.26 25.55
C LYS A 244 19.49 6.37 25.55
N LEU A 245 19.99 7.55 25.18
CA LEU A 245 21.40 7.91 25.24
C LEU A 245 21.51 9.21 26.02
N SER A 246 22.27 9.16 27.11
CA SER A 246 22.63 10.32 27.92
C SER A 246 24.13 10.53 27.92
N SER A 247 24.57 11.77 28.15
CA SER A 247 25.96 12.07 28.46
C SER A 247 26.01 13.02 29.64
N GLN A 248 26.98 12.83 30.53
CA GLN A 248 27.29 13.75 31.62
C GLN A 248 28.26 14.87 31.18
N TYR A 249 28.87 14.73 30.01
CA TYR A 249 29.86 15.68 29.47
C TYR A 249 29.27 16.60 28.39
N THR A 250 28.26 16.13 27.68
CA THR A 250 27.46 16.91 26.72
C THR A 250 26.02 16.96 27.20
N ASN A 251 25.28 18.02 26.88
CA ASN A 251 23.83 18.14 27.17
C ASN A 251 22.98 17.22 26.27
N THR A 252 23.40 15.97 26.09
CA THR A 252 22.80 14.96 25.20
C THR A 252 21.63 14.28 25.90
N ASP A 253 20.45 14.37 25.29
CA ASP A 253 19.27 13.54 25.59
C ASP A 253 18.66 13.05 24.27
N SER A 254 19.09 11.86 23.83
CA SER A 254 18.57 11.21 22.62
C SER A 254 17.78 9.97 23.01
N LYS A 255 16.60 9.79 22.42
CA LYS A 255 15.75 8.63 22.66
C LYS A 255 15.10 8.16 21.37
N LEU A 256 14.95 6.84 21.24
CA LEU A 256 14.24 6.22 20.13
C LEU A 256 13.39 5.06 20.66
N SER A 257 12.06 5.19 20.51
CA SER A 257 11.12 4.11 20.76
C SER A 257 10.92 3.30 19.49
N THR A 258 10.89 1.97 19.63
CA THR A 258 10.72 1.05 18.52
C THR A 258 9.69 -0.01 18.88
N LYS A 259 8.63 -0.08 18.07
CA LYS A 259 7.63 -1.14 18.16
C LYS A 259 8.16 -2.41 17.49
N PHE A 260 7.79 -3.56 18.04
CA PHE A 260 8.14 -4.86 17.48
C PHE A 260 7.09 -5.91 17.85
N GLY A 261 7.06 -7.02 17.11
CA GLY A 261 6.23 -8.18 17.41
C GLY A 261 7.10 -9.42 17.66
N VAL A 262 6.76 -10.19 18.70
CA VAL A 262 7.42 -11.46 19.01
C VAL A 262 6.78 -12.56 18.15
N ARG A 263 7.54 -13.17 17.26
CA ARG A 263 7.06 -14.30 16.43
C ARG A 263 8.23 -15.15 15.97
N THR A 264 7.94 -16.37 15.55
CA THR A 264 8.87 -17.19 14.74
C THR A 264 8.19 -17.55 13.45
N PHE A 265 8.96 -17.67 12.38
CA PHE A 265 8.45 -18.25 11.14
C PHE A 265 9.55 -18.98 10.39
N SER A 266 9.14 -19.91 9.53
CA SER A 266 10.00 -20.67 8.64
C SER A 266 9.29 -20.98 7.33
N PHE A 267 10.10 -21.27 6.32
CA PHE A 267 9.68 -21.72 5.01
C PHE A 267 10.43 -23.02 4.70
N ASP A 268 9.69 -24.07 4.38
CA ASP A 268 10.27 -25.30 3.86
C ASP A 268 9.27 -26.02 2.93
N ALA A 269 9.78 -26.86 2.04
CA ALA A 269 8.96 -27.49 1.01
C ALA A 269 8.02 -28.60 1.56
N GLU A 270 8.27 -29.10 2.78
CA GLU A 270 7.49 -30.18 3.39
C GLU A 270 6.32 -29.65 4.24
N GLN A 271 6.55 -28.61 5.04
CA GLN A 271 5.56 -28.01 5.94
C GLN A 271 4.93 -26.74 5.37
N GLY A 272 5.60 -26.10 4.39
CA GLY A 272 5.21 -24.83 3.80
C GLY A 272 5.62 -23.63 4.65
N PHE A 273 4.76 -22.62 4.72
CA PHE A 273 4.96 -21.48 5.61
C PHE A 273 4.40 -21.78 7.00
N VAL A 274 5.27 -21.75 8.01
CA VAL A 274 4.91 -21.98 9.41
C VAL A 274 5.15 -20.71 10.20
N LEU A 275 4.13 -20.21 10.89
CA LEU A 275 4.18 -19.04 11.77
C LEU A 275 3.80 -19.47 13.19
N ASN A 276 4.68 -19.20 14.15
CA ASN A 276 4.49 -19.56 15.56
C ASN A 276 4.15 -21.05 15.77
N GLY A 277 4.78 -21.93 14.97
CA GLY A 277 4.55 -23.38 15.00
C GLY A 277 3.26 -23.86 14.33
N LYS A 278 2.52 -22.98 13.64
CA LYS A 278 1.30 -23.32 12.90
C LYS A 278 1.49 -23.08 11.41
N LYS A 279 1.05 -24.03 10.58
CA LYS A 279 0.98 -23.83 9.13
C LYS A 279 0.00 -22.69 8.82
N VAL A 280 0.42 -21.77 7.96
CA VAL A 280 -0.40 -20.64 7.48
C VAL A 280 -0.38 -20.67 5.96
N LEU A 281 -1.56 -20.70 5.34
CA LEU A 281 -1.68 -20.53 3.89
C LEU A 281 -1.75 -19.03 3.57
N ILE A 282 -1.03 -18.60 2.53
CA ILE A 282 -0.95 -17.18 2.16
C ILE A 282 -1.99 -16.87 1.07
N ASN A 283 -2.96 -16.01 1.43
CA ASN A 283 -3.85 -15.31 0.51
C ASN A 283 -3.36 -13.87 0.38
N GLY A 284 -2.55 -13.61 -0.63
CA GLY A 284 -1.89 -12.34 -0.85
C GLY A 284 -2.56 -11.45 -1.89
N ALA A 285 -2.29 -10.15 -1.80
CA ALA A 285 -2.63 -9.15 -2.79
C ALA A 285 -1.38 -8.36 -3.21
N CYS A 286 -1.18 -8.17 -4.52
CA CYS A 286 -0.32 -7.10 -5.02
C CYS A 286 -1.05 -5.76 -4.86
N VAL A 287 -0.34 -4.75 -4.35
CA VAL A 287 -0.89 -3.40 -4.13
C VAL A 287 0.17 -2.38 -4.53
N HIS A 288 -0.21 -1.46 -5.44
CA HIS A 288 0.60 -0.31 -5.82
C HIS A 288 0.58 0.79 -4.74
N HIS A 289 1.48 1.78 -4.86
CA HIS A 289 1.61 2.83 -3.83
C HIS A 289 0.50 3.87 -3.87
N ASP A 290 -0.13 4.12 -5.02
CA ASP A 290 -1.17 5.14 -5.11
C ASP A 290 -2.36 4.83 -4.19
N ASP A 291 -3.00 5.88 -3.69
CA ASP A 291 -4.23 5.85 -2.92
C ASP A 291 -5.45 6.12 -3.80
N GLY A 292 -5.37 5.67 -5.06
CA GLY A 292 -6.42 5.75 -6.05
C GLY A 292 -6.84 7.18 -6.33
N VAL A 293 -7.98 7.57 -5.76
CA VAL A 293 -8.56 8.92 -5.93
C VAL A 293 -7.71 10.05 -5.34
N LEU A 294 -6.65 9.73 -4.60
CA LEU A 294 -5.68 10.69 -4.04
C LEU A 294 -4.35 10.73 -4.83
N GLY A 295 -4.22 9.95 -5.91
CA GLY A 295 -2.94 9.78 -6.59
C GLY A 295 -1.89 9.22 -5.62
N ALA A 296 -0.67 9.74 -5.67
CA ALA A 296 0.42 9.29 -4.82
C ALA A 296 0.41 9.91 -3.41
N MET A 297 -0.52 10.81 -3.07
CA MET A 297 -0.48 11.50 -1.77
C MET A 297 -0.68 10.54 -0.59
N ALA A 298 0.42 10.17 0.05
CA ALA A 298 0.48 9.14 1.08
C ALA A 298 0.18 9.70 2.48
N PHE A 299 -1.08 10.01 2.74
CA PHE A 299 -1.54 10.34 4.10
C PHE A 299 -1.61 9.07 4.96
N ASP A 300 -1.24 9.16 6.24
CA ASP A 300 -1.35 8.05 7.18
C ASP A 300 -2.75 7.40 7.19
N ASP A 301 -3.83 8.20 7.22
CA ASP A 301 -5.21 7.70 7.21
C ASP A 301 -5.56 6.94 5.90
N ALA A 302 -4.95 7.33 4.77
CA ALA A 302 -5.14 6.68 3.48
C ALA A 302 -4.44 5.31 3.45
N GLU A 303 -3.17 5.26 3.86
CA GLU A 303 -2.38 4.02 3.96
C GLU A 303 -3.01 3.02 4.94
N ILE A 304 -3.47 3.49 6.10
CA ILE A 304 -4.19 2.67 7.08
C ILE A 304 -5.49 2.13 6.47
N ARG A 305 -6.24 2.95 5.72
CA ARG A 305 -7.47 2.52 5.04
C ARG A 305 -7.17 1.46 3.98
N LYS A 306 -6.10 1.62 3.18
CA LYS A 306 -5.66 0.68 2.15
C LYS A 306 -5.41 -0.72 2.74
N VAL A 307 -4.59 -0.82 3.80
CA VAL A 307 -4.34 -2.09 4.51
C VAL A 307 -5.62 -2.68 5.09
N ARG A 308 -6.46 -1.84 5.72
CA ARG A 308 -7.74 -2.27 6.30
C ARG A 308 -8.68 -2.86 5.25
N GLN A 309 -8.69 -2.31 4.04
CA GLN A 309 -9.50 -2.85 2.95
C GLN A 309 -9.03 -4.21 2.50
N MET A 310 -7.72 -4.40 2.33
CA MET A 310 -7.17 -5.71 1.97
C MET A 310 -7.49 -6.75 3.05
N LYS A 311 -7.33 -6.41 4.33
CA LYS A 311 -7.70 -7.29 5.44
C LYS A 311 -9.19 -7.64 5.43
N LYS A 312 -10.07 -6.65 5.20
CA LYS A 312 -11.53 -6.85 5.07
C LYS A 312 -11.91 -7.68 3.84
N ALA A 313 -11.12 -7.62 2.77
CA ALA A 313 -11.28 -8.44 1.58
C ALA A 313 -10.86 -9.90 1.80
N GLY A 314 -10.24 -10.23 2.94
CA GLY A 314 -9.87 -11.59 3.32
C GLY A 314 -8.40 -11.94 3.03
N PHE A 315 -7.59 -10.96 2.63
CA PHE A 315 -6.15 -11.15 2.47
C PHE A 315 -5.44 -11.19 3.84
N ASN A 316 -4.37 -11.98 3.92
CA ASN A 316 -3.47 -12.03 5.08
C ASN A 316 -2.04 -11.61 4.72
N LEU A 317 -1.77 -11.33 3.46
CA LEU A 317 -0.49 -10.79 2.98
C LEU A 317 -0.70 -9.67 1.95
N ILE A 318 0.20 -8.69 1.93
CA ILE A 318 0.36 -7.72 0.84
C ILE A 318 1.79 -7.78 0.30
N ARG A 319 1.93 -7.76 -1.03
CA ARG A 319 3.19 -7.49 -1.73
C ARG A 319 3.21 -6.03 -2.19
N THR A 320 4.26 -5.29 -1.85
CA THR A 320 4.41 -3.86 -2.18
C THR A 320 4.91 -3.68 -3.62
N SER A 321 4.07 -4.04 -4.58
CA SER A 321 4.41 -4.05 -6.01
C SER A 321 4.60 -2.63 -6.56
N HIS A 322 5.79 -2.20 -7.00
CA HIS A 322 7.09 -2.89 -6.97
C HIS A 322 8.18 -1.98 -6.39
N ASN A 323 7.92 -1.48 -5.18
CA ASN A 323 8.75 -0.46 -4.55
C ASN A 323 8.54 -0.39 -3.04
N PRO A 324 9.51 0.16 -2.28
CA PRO A 324 9.36 0.40 -0.86
C PRO A 324 8.11 1.24 -0.59
N THR A 325 7.29 0.81 0.37
CA THR A 325 6.05 1.49 0.77
C THR A 325 6.32 2.57 1.83
N THR A 326 5.31 3.16 2.45
CA THR A 326 5.47 4.15 3.54
C THR A 326 5.62 3.47 4.90
N ARG A 327 6.19 4.18 5.88
CA ARG A 327 6.22 3.68 7.28
C ARG A 327 4.80 3.49 7.83
N ALA A 328 3.89 4.42 7.53
CA ALA A 328 2.49 4.35 7.96
C ALA A 328 1.77 3.10 7.43
N PHE A 329 2.05 2.68 6.19
CA PHE A 329 1.53 1.44 5.64
C PHE A 329 2.03 0.20 6.40
N LEU A 330 3.34 0.14 6.73
CA LEU A 330 3.89 -0.98 7.50
C LEU A 330 3.41 -0.98 8.96
N ASP A 331 3.28 0.19 9.59
CA ASP A 331 2.67 0.33 10.92
C ASP A 331 1.20 -0.14 10.91
N ALA A 332 0.47 0.13 9.83
CA ALA A 332 -0.89 -0.38 9.64
C ALA A 332 -0.89 -1.91 9.46
N CYS A 333 0.04 -2.47 8.69
CA CYS A 333 0.19 -3.92 8.54
C CYS A 333 0.51 -4.62 9.88
N ASP A 334 1.41 -4.03 10.66
CA ASP A 334 1.78 -4.52 11.99
C ASP A 334 0.59 -4.55 12.95
N SER A 335 -0.20 -3.47 12.98
CA SER A 335 -1.29 -3.29 13.93
C SER A 335 -2.59 -4.00 13.52
N LEU A 336 -2.84 -4.17 12.23
CA LEU A 336 -4.02 -4.86 11.69
C LEU A 336 -3.78 -6.36 11.44
N GLY A 337 -2.53 -6.82 11.57
CA GLY A 337 -2.16 -8.21 11.32
C GLY A 337 -2.17 -8.55 9.84
N MET A 338 -1.27 -7.95 9.08
CA MET A 338 -1.05 -8.22 7.66
C MET A 338 0.42 -8.59 7.45
N LEU A 339 0.70 -9.70 6.77
CA LEU A 339 2.05 -10.06 6.36
C LEU A 339 2.48 -9.20 5.17
N VAL A 340 3.78 -8.97 5.02
CA VAL A 340 4.32 -8.14 3.94
C VAL A 340 5.52 -8.81 3.26
N ILE A 341 5.48 -8.82 1.93
CA ILE A 341 6.67 -8.93 1.07
C ILE A 341 7.03 -7.51 0.67
N ASP A 342 8.15 -7.01 1.17
CA ASP A 342 8.61 -5.65 0.89
C ASP A 342 9.60 -5.65 -0.27
N GLU A 343 9.25 -4.96 -1.35
CA GLU A 343 9.92 -5.08 -2.65
C GLU A 343 10.73 -3.85 -3.02
N ALA A 344 11.99 -4.05 -3.41
CA ALA A 344 12.90 -2.96 -3.70
C ALA A 344 12.69 -2.37 -5.09
N PHE A 345 12.53 -3.20 -6.14
CA PHE A 345 12.64 -2.75 -7.53
C PHE A 345 11.70 -3.48 -8.49
N ASP A 346 11.18 -2.77 -9.50
CA ASP A 346 10.46 -3.37 -10.64
C ASP A 346 11.40 -3.96 -11.70
N GLY A 347 12.64 -3.52 -11.80
CA GLY A 347 13.54 -3.92 -12.88
C GLY A 347 14.97 -3.54 -12.52
N TRP A 348 15.93 -4.12 -13.25
CA TRP A 348 17.34 -3.94 -12.96
C TRP A 348 18.07 -3.10 -14.01
N ARG A 349 19.03 -3.68 -14.74
CA ARG A 349 19.85 -2.95 -15.73
C ARG A 349 19.21 -2.92 -17.11
N THR A 350 18.47 -3.96 -17.47
CA THR A 350 17.72 -3.94 -18.72
C THR A 350 16.40 -3.24 -18.49
N GLN A 351 16.27 -2.07 -19.08
CA GLN A 351 15.12 -1.18 -18.95
C GLN A 351 13.81 -1.89 -19.34
N LYS A 352 12.75 -1.66 -18.56
CA LYS A 352 11.36 -1.93 -18.95
C LYS A 352 10.76 -0.71 -19.66
N ASN A 353 11.13 0.49 -19.22
CA ASN A 353 10.81 1.77 -19.85
C ASN A 353 12.10 2.60 -20.05
N PRO A 354 12.19 3.46 -21.09
CA PRO A 354 13.43 4.15 -21.46
C PRO A 354 14.12 4.96 -20.36
N TYR A 355 13.35 5.47 -19.39
CA TYR A 355 13.85 6.35 -18.34
C TYR A 355 13.58 5.81 -16.92
N ASP A 356 13.36 4.50 -16.78
CA ASP A 356 13.16 3.88 -15.47
C ASP A 356 14.44 3.83 -14.62
N TYR A 357 14.37 3.15 -13.47
CA TYR A 357 15.47 3.06 -12.52
C TYR A 357 16.76 2.42 -13.08
N SER A 358 16.69 1.73 -14.22
CA SER A 358 17.87 1.19 -14.91
C SER A 358 18.91 2.27 -15.25
N THR A 359 18.49 3.52 -15.39
CA THR A 359 19.36 4.68 -15.66
C THR A 359 20.30 5.03 -14.51
N VAL A 360 19.99 4.60 -13.28
CA VAL A 360 20.74 4.95 -12.06
C VAL A 360 21.05 3.74 -11.16
N ILE A 361 20.61 2.53 -11.52
CA ILE A 361 20.71 1.36 -10.65
C ILE A 361 22.13 1.09 -10.17
N ASP A 362 23.14 1.15 -11.06
CA ASP A 362 24.53 0.84 -10.71
C ASP A 362 25.14 1.81 -9.68
N SER A 363 24.63 3.05 -9.58
CA SER A 363 25.07 4.03 -8.60
C SER A 363 24.21 4.06 -7.33
N CYS A 364 22.98 3.54 -7.37
CA CYS A 364 22.00 3.76 -6.31
C CYS A 364 21.50 2.49 -5.60
N PHE A 365 21.51 1.31 -6.24
CA PHE A 365 20.77 0.13 -5.72
C PHE A 365 21.11 -0.23 -4.27
N ARG A 366 22.39 -0.12 -3.91
CA ARG A 366 22.87 -0.49 -2.59
C ARG A 366 22.37 0.49 -1.53
N GLN A 367 22.43 1.79 -1.82
CA GLN A 367 21.90 2.83 -0.93
C GLN A 367 20.38 2.66 -0.76
N ASP A 368 19.66 2.35 -1.84
CA ASP A 368 18.20 2.22 -1.81
C ASP A 368 17.74 0.94 -1.07
N ILE A 369 18.44 -0.19 -1.25
CA ILE A 369 18.23 -1.39 -0.43
C ILE A 369 18.50 -1.08 1.04
N HIS A 370 19.60 -0.39 1.36
CA HIS A 370 19.91 -0.04 2.74
C HIS A 370 18.83 0.85 3.35
N ALA A 371 18.32 1.83 2.61
CA ALA A 371 17.26 2.73 3.07
C ALA A 371 15.96 1.95 3.40
N MET A 372 15.55 1.01 2.54
CA MET A 372 14.40 0.13 2.78
C MET A 372 14.64 -0.74 4.02
N VAL A 373 15.69 -1.57 4.02
CA VAL A 373 15.91 -2.57 5.08
C VAL A 373 16.14 -1.91 6.44
N LEU A 374 16.90 -0.81 6.52
CA LEU A 374 17.13 -0.09 7.77
C LEU A 374 15.83 0.46 8.35
N ARG A 375 15.00 1.09 7.52
CA ARG A 375 13.71 1.65 7.93
C ARG A 375 12.78 0.55 8.44
N ASP A 376 12.78 -0.61 7.76
CA ASP A 376 11.64 -1.53 7.82
C ASP A 376 11.87 -2.82 8.63
N ARG A 377 13.12 -3.18 8.92
CA ARG A 377 13.50 -4.44 9.59
C ARG A 377 12.89 -4.70 10.98
N ASN A 378 12.33 -3.69 11.64
CA ASN A 378 11.64 -3.86 12.93
C ASN A 378 10.17 -4.25 12.80
N HIS A 379 9.56 -4.07 11.62
CA HIS A 379 8.15 -4.38 11.41
C HIS A 379 7.92 -5.91 11.46
N PRO A 380 7.08 -6.42 12.38
CA PRO A 380 6.74 -7.83 12.41
C PRO A 380 5.91 -8.30 11.21
N SER A 381 5.23 -7.39 10.51
CA SER A 381 4.53 -7.72 9.27
C SER A 381 5.45 -8.22 8.17
N VAL A 382 6.65 -7.64 8.03
CA VAL A 382 7.59 -8.03 6.97
C VAL A 382 8.11 -9.45 7.22
N ILE A 383 7.92 -10.33 6.23
CA ILE A 383 8.37 -11.73 6.27
C ILE A 383 9.33 -12.10 5.14
N SER A 384 9.53 -11.22 4.15
CA SER A 384 10.48 -11.43 3.06
C SER A 384 10.86 -10.10 2.43
N TRP A 385 12.10 -10.03 1.93
CA TRP A 385 12.59 -8.92 1.13
C TRP A 385 12.63 -9.34 -0.34
N SER A 386 11.94 -8.62 -1.22
CA SER A 386 11.98 -8.88 -2.67
C SER A 386 13.00 -7.96 -3.36
N ILE A 387 13.92 -8.56 -4.12
CA ILE A 387 14.99 -7.80 -4.82
C ILE A 387 14.60 -7.37 -6.24
N GLY A 388 13.48 -7.87 -6.78
CA GLY A 388 13.11 -7.61 -8.17
C GLY A 388 11.79 -8.23 -8.60
N ASN A 389 11.26 -7.71 -9.70
CA ASN A 389 10.06 -8.19 -10.36
C ASN A 389 10.28 -8.38 -11.86
N GLU A 390 10.06 -9.56 -12.40
CA GLU A 390 10.08 -9.83 -13.86
C GLU A 390 11.29 -9.21 -14.58
N VAL A 391 12.49 -9.30 -14.00
CA VAL A 391 13.67 -8.60 -14.52
C VAL A 391 13.98 -9.08 -15.94
N ILE A 392 14.20 -8.15 -16.88
CA ILE A 392 14.28 -8.51 -18.31
C ILE A 392 15.51 -9.39 -18.58
N GLU A 393 16.63 -9.11 -17.92
CA GLU A 393 17.88 -9.88 -18.03
C GLU A 393 17.87 -11.24 -17.32
N ARG A 394 16.74 -11.75 -16.82
CA ARG A 394 16.63 -13.02 -16.06
C ARG A 394 17.15 -14.29 -16.74
N LYS A 395 17.39 -14.25 -18.06
CA LYS A 395 18.05 -15.34 -18.82
C LYS A 395 19.57 -15.18 -18.95
N ASP A 396 20.12 -14.03 -18.60
CA ASP A 396 21.56 -13.76 -18.64
C ASP A 396 22.22 -14.22 -17.34
N ILE A 397 23.32 -14.96 -17.44
CA ILE A 397 24.06 -15.44 -16.27
C ILE A 397 24.52 -14.32 -15.32
N ARG A 398 24.70 -13.09 -15.82
CA ARG A 398 25.03 -11.89 -15.01
C ARG A 398 23.93 -11.53 -14.01
N VAL A 399 22.69 -11.97 -14.24
CA VAL A 399 21.58 -11.77 -13.31
C VAL A 399 21.88 -12.41 -11.95
N VAL A 400 22.51 -13.59 -11.95
CA VAL A 400 22.90 -14.34 -10.74
C VAL A 400 23.90 -13.54 -9.90
N TYR A 401 24.86 -12.87 -10.53
CA TYR A 401 25.81 -12.01 -9.83
C TYR A 401 25.10 -10.82 -9.17
N THR A 402 24.18 -10.18 -9.91
CA THR A 402 23.41 -9.03 -9.43
C THR A 402 22.52 -9.40 -8.25
N ALA A 403 21.78 -10.49 -8.36
CA ALA A 403 20.94 -11.02 -7.28
C ALA A 403 21.74 -11.28 -6.00
N ARG A 404 22.95 -11.86 -6.13
CA ARG A 404 23.85 -12.07 -4.98
C ARG A 404 24.31 -10.77 -4.34
N GLN A 405 24.60 -9.73 -5.12
CA GLN A 405 24.98 -8.41 -4.60
C GLN A 405 23.81 -7.73 -3.86
N MET A 406 22.60 -7.84 -4.38
CA MET A 406 21.39 -7.30 -3.73
C MET A 406 21.05 -8.06 -2.44
N LYS A 407 21.09 -9.40 -2.47
CA LYS A 407 20.96 -10.25 -1.27
C LYS A 407 22.01 -9.91 -0.22
N GLN A 408 23.26 -9.70 -0.63
CA GLN A 408 24.32 -9.25 0.26
C GLN A 408 24.01 -7.89 0.91
N ALA A 409 23.53 -6.91 0.14
CA ALA A 409 23.14 -5.60 0.66
C ALA A 409 21.99 -5.68 1.69
N ILE A 410 21.04 -6.59 1.51
CA ILE A 410 20.01 -6.89 2.52
C ILE A 410 20.65 -7.49 3.78
N HIS A 411 21.49 -8.51 3.61
CA HIS A 411 22.13 -9.25 4.70
C HIS A 411 23.13 -8.44 5.54
N GLU A 412 23.49 -7.24 5.10
CA GLU A 412 24.26 -6.29 5.92
C GLU A 412 23.45 -5.74 7.09
N TYR A 413 22.13 -5.66 6.95
CA TYR A 413 21.24 -5.07 7.97
C TYR A 413 20.17 -6.01 8.50
N ASP A 414 19.81 -7.06 7.75
CA ASP A 414 18.86 -8.08 8.19
C ASP A 414 19.17 -9.46 7.61
N LYS A 415 19.42 -10.45 8.47
CA LYS A 415 19.60 -11.87 8.13
C LYS A 415 18.47 -12.75 8.66
N THR A 416 17.45 -12.14 9.26
CA THR A 416 16.36 -12.85 9.96
C THR A 416 15.18 -13.16 9.05
N ARG A 417 15.21 -12.68 7.80
CA ARG A 417 14.15 -12.84 6.80
C ARG A 417 14.71 -13.36 5.49
N PRO A 418 13.98 -14.22 4.75
CA PRO A 418 14.36 -14.68 3.42
C PRO A 418 14.40 -13.54 2.39
N VAL A 419 15.20 -13.75 1.36
CA VAL A 419 15.20 -12.95 0.12
C VAL A 419 14.45 -13.71 -0.97
N THR A 420 13.55 -13.00 -1.67
CA THR A 420 12.75 -13.51 -2.79
C THR A 420 12.92 -12.63 -4.02
N GLU A 421 12.44 -13.10 -5.15
CA GLU A 421 12.22 -12.32 -6.38
C GLU A 421 10.99 -12.90 -7.10
N ALA A 422 10.27 -12.06 -7.85
CA ALA A 422 9.18 -12.50 -8.71
C ALA A 422 9.69 -12.84 -10.12
N LEU A 423 9.89 -14.13 -10.43
CA LEU A 423 10.33 -14.62 -11.73
C LEU A 423 9.14 -14.87 -12.67
N CYS A 424 9.30 -14.57 -13.96
CA CYS A 424 8.30 -14.84 -15.00
C CYS A 424 8.93 -15.46 -16.25
N ALA A 425 8.14 -16.09 -17.12
CA ALA A 425 8.57 -16.49 -18.47
C ALA A 425 7.51 -16.12 -19.51
N TRP A 426 7.97 -15.73 -20.70
CA TRP A 426 7.12 -15.46 -21.87
C TRP A 426 7.34 -16.45 -23.00
N ASP A 427 8.17 -17.46 -22.75
CA ASP A 427 8.50 -18.54 -23.67
C ASP A 427 8.61 -19.86 -22.89
N ARG A 428 9.22 -20.88 -23.50
CA ARG A 428 9.26 -22.24 -22.94
C ARG A 428 10.49 -22.52 -22.08
N ASP A 429 11.47 -21.63 -22.01
CA ASP A 429 12.77 -21.91 -21.36
C ASP A 429 12.74 -21.58 -19.86
N TRP A 430 11.79 -22.14 -19.11
CA TRP A 430 11.65 -21.85 -17.69
C TRP A 430 12.84 -22.39 -16.86
N GLU A 431 13.35 -23.56 -17.21
CA GLU A 431 14.39 -24.27 -16.45
C GLU A 431 15.76 -23.57 -16.51
N ILE A 432 15.97 -22.62 -17.43
CA ILE A 432 17.19 -21.80 -17.49
C ILE A 432 17.37 -20.95 -16.22
N TYR A 433 16.30 -20.74 -15.45
CA TYR A 433 16.31 -19.91 -14.26
C TYR A 433 16.88 -20.59 -13.02
N ASP A 434 17.21 -21.89 -13.07
CA ASP A 434 17.70 -22.62 -11.88
C ASP A 434 18.90 -21.96 -11.18
N PRO A 435 19.96 -21.52 -11.88
CA PRO A 435 21.07 -20.83 -11.22
C PRO A 435 20.65 -19.51 -10.57
N HIS A 436 19.59 -18.87 -11.07
CA HIS A 436 19.05 -17.64 -10.51
C HIS A 436 18.17 -17.93 -9.29
N ALA A 437 17.27 -18.91 -9.40
CA ALA A 437 16.41 -19.38 -8.32
C ALA A 437 17.21 -19.83 -7.09
N GLU A 438 18.37 -20.47 -7.29
CA GLU A 438 19.28 -20.90 -6.20
C GLU A 438 19.85 -19.75 -5.35
N VAL A 439 19.81 -18.50 -5.84
CA VAL A 439 20.22 -17.33 -5.04
C VAL A 439 19.15 -16.96 -4.00
N LEU A 440 17.89 -17.28 -4.29
CA LEU A 440 16.72 -16.88 -3.51
C LEU A 440 16.43 -17.90 -2.42
N ASP A 441 15.90 -17.45 -1.28
CA ASP A 441 15.50 -18.35 -0.18
C ASP A 441 14.07 -18.88 -0.37
N VAL A 442 13.20 -18.09 -1.02
CA VAL A 442 11.86 -18.48 -1.49
C VAL A 442 11.72 -17.96 -2.92
N VAL A 443 11.22 -18.78 -3.84
CA VAL A 443 11.18 -18.44 -5.27
C VAL A 443 9.79 -17.96 -5.68
N GLY A 444 9.69 -16.75 -6.21
CA GLY A 444 8.46 -16.15 -6.75
C GLY A 444 8.16 -16.54 -8.18
N TYR A 445 6.92 -16.97 -8.44
CA TYR A 445 6.43 -17.38 -9.74
C TYR A 445 5.31 -16.43 -10.16
N ASN A 446 5.53 -15.60 -11.16
CA ASN A 446 4.48 -14.76 -11.75
C ASN A 446 3.76 -15.54 -12.85
N TYR A 447 2.48 -15.86 -12.64
CA TYR A 447 1.60 -16.53 -13.62
C TYR A 447 2.03 -17.95 -14.06
N MET A 448 2.98 -18.56 -13.35
CA MET A 448 3.58 -19.86 -13.71
C MET A 448 3.01 -21.04 -12.89
N ILE A 449 1.73 -21.01 -12.50
CA ILE A 449 1.10 -22.06 -11.67
C ILE A 449 1.34 -23.50 -12.18
N PHE A 450 1.44 -23.65 -13.51
CA PHE A 450 1.63 -24.93 -14.19
C PHE A 450 3.07 -25.49 -14.09
N LYS A 451 4.03 -24.72 -13.55
CA LYS A 451 5.42 -25.17 -13.33
C LYS A 451 5.69 -25.69 -11.93
N HIS A 452 4.81 -25.44 -10.97
CA HIS A 452 5.05 -25.80 -9.56
C HIS A 452 5.36 -27.29 -9.38
N ALA A 453 4.58 -28.20 -9.98
CA ALA A 453 4.76 -29.64 -9.81
C ALA A 453 6.07 -30.13 -10.46
N SER A 454 6.32 -29.77 -11.73
CA SER A 454 7.54 -30.19 -12.43
C SER A 454 8.82 -29.65 -11.78
N ASP A 455 8.76 -28.44 -11.23
CA ASP A 455 9.91 -27.86 -10.53
C ASP A 455 10.13 -28.51 -9.17
N HIS A 456 9.07 -28.87 -8.44
CA HIS A 456 9.22 -29.63 -7.20
C HIS A 456 9.79 -31.03 -7.44
N GLU A 457 9.40 -31.71 -8.54
CA GLU A 457 10.01 -32.99 -8.93
C GLU A 457 11.52 -32.84 -9.23
N ARG A 458 11.90 -31.72 -9.85
CA ARG A 458 13.29 -31.43 -10.24
C ARG A 458 14.14 -30.93 -9.08
N ASP A 459 13.55 -30.16 -8.18
CA ASP A 459 14.15 -29.57 -6.98
C ASP A 459 13.18 -29.64 -5.78
N PRO A 460 13.15 -30.77 -5.06
CA PRO A 460 12.20 -30.98 -3.96
C PRO A 460 12.38 -30.06 -2.76
N LYS A 461 13.50 -29.33 -2.68
CA LYS A 461 13.78 -28.39 -1.58
C LYS A 461 13.25 -26.99 -1.85
N ARG A 462 12.91 -26.68 -3.11
CA ARG A 462 12.44 -25.36 -3.51
C ARG A 462 11.13 -25.02 -2.83
N VAL A 463 11.13 -23.89 -2.13
CA VAL A 463 9.90 -23.28 -1.63
C VAL A 463 9.39 -22.28 -2.66
N ILE A 464 8.12 -22.41 -3.03
CA ILE A 464 7.51 -21.66 -4.11
C ILE A 464 6.31 -20.87 -3.59
N TRP A 465 6.11 -19.67 -4.11
CA TRP A 465 4.83 -18.96 -4.04
C TRP A 465 4.54 -18.26 -5.35
N GLN A 466 3.25 -18.04 -5.62
CA GLN A 466 2.84 -17.36 -6.82
C GLN A 466 2.77 -15.86 -6.54
N THR A 467 3.86 -15.14 -6.84
CA THR A 467 4.04 -13.71 -6.52
C THR A 467 3.13 -12.78 -7.31
N GLU A 468 2.61 -13.26 -8.45
CA GLU A 468 1.49 -12.66 -9.19
C GLU A 468 0.60 -13.73 -9.79
N SER A 469 -0.71 -13.53 -9.71
CA SER A 469 -1.70 -14.42 -10.28
C SER A 469 -2.89 -13.69 -10.91
N TYR A 470 -3.56 -14.36 -11.84
CA TYR A 470 -4.76 -13.80 -12.46
C TYR A 470 -5.96 -13.89 -11.52
N PRO A 471 -6.81 -12.85 -11.42
CA PRO A 471 -8.04 -12.89 -10.62
C PRO A 471 -8.97 -14.03 -11.03
N ARG A 472 -9.07 -14.30 -12.34
CA ARG A 472 -9.90 -15.39 -12.91
C ARG A 472 -9.48 -16.80 -12.48
N ASP A 473 -8.25 -17.00 -12.04
CA ASP A 473 -7.70 -18.30 -11.62
C ASP A 473 -7.81 -18.54 -10.11
N ALA A 474 -8.59 -17.72 -9.38
CA ALA A 474 -8.70 -17.76 -7.92
C ALA A 474 -8.87 -19.17 -7.32
N PHE A 475 -9.75 -20.01 -7.90
CA PHE A 475 -9.92 -21.39 -7.44
C PHE A 475 -8.70 -22.26 -7.68
N ARG A 476 -8.11 -22.16 -8.88
CA ARG A 476 -6.94 -22.96 -9.28
C ARG A 476 -5.75 -22.66 -8.38
N ASN A 477 -5.48 -21.38 -8.12
CA ASN A 477 -4.38 -20.99 -7.23
C ASN A 477 -4.66 -21.43 -5.79
N TRP A 478 -5.88 -21.20 -5.28
CA TRP A 478 -6.28 -21.66 -3.95
C TRP A 478 -6.10 -23.18 -3.80
N ALA A 479 -6.55 -23.97 -4.79
CA ALA A 479 -6.44 -25.41 -4.76
C ALA A 479 -4.97 -25.87 -4.71
N VAL A 480 -4.10 -25.27 -5.53
CA VAL A 480 -2.67 -25.60 -5.53
C VAL A 480 -2.01 -25.28 -4.19
N VAL A 481 -2.26 -24.11 -3.61
CA VAL A 481 -1.72 -23.73 -2.29
C VAL A 481 -2.24 -24.65 -1.18
N ASN A 482 -3.51 -25.04 -1.25
CA ASN A 482 -4.10 -25.93 -0.25
C ASN A 482 -3.58 -27.37 -0.37
N ASP A 483 -3.33 -27.84 -1.58
CA ASP A 483 -3.06 -29.26 -1.85
C ASP A 483 -1.56 -29.58 -1.86
N TYR A 484 -0.67 -28.59 -2.05
CA TYR A 484 0.78 -28.79 -2.14
C TYR A 484 1.56 -27.92 -1.14
N PRO A 485 2.23 -28.49 -0.12
CA PRO A 485 2.92 -27.72 0.91
C PRO A 485 4.11 -26.89 0.39
N TYR A 486 4.75 -27.32 -0.71
CA TYR A 486 5.83 -26.58 -1.36
C TYR A 486 5.36 -25.32 -2.11
N VAL A 487 4.04 -25.11 -2.23
CA VAL A 487 3.46 -23.85 -2.73
C VAL A 487 2.82 -23.11 -1.55
N VAL A 488 3.54 -22.14 -1.00
CA VAL A 488 3.16 -21.53 0.28
C VAL A 488 2.12 -20.41 0.16
N GLY A 489 1.88 -19.90 -1.05
CA GLY A 489 0.98 -18.76 -1.24
C GLY A 489 0.59 -18.44 -2.68
N ASP A 490 -0.54 -17.71 -2.80
CA ASP A 490 -1.03 -17.04 -4.01
C ASP A 490 -1.15 -15.55 -3.74
N ILE A 491 -0.57 -14.71 -4.59
CA ILE A 491 -0.65 -13.25 -4.49
C ILE A 491 -1.30 -12.73 -5.78
N VAL A 492 -2.56 -12.28 -5.68
CA VAL A 492 -3.34 -11.84 -6.86
C VAL A 492 -2.86 -10.50 -7.40
N TRP A 493 -2.82 -10.38 -8.74
CA TRP A 493 -2.73 -9.11 -9.47
C TRP A 493 -4.15 -8.62 -9.84
N THR A 494 -4.76 -7.69 -9.12
CA THR A 494 -4.30 -7.04 -7.89
C THR A 494 -5.33 -7.14 -6.77
N GLY A 495 -4.96 -6.73 -5.55
CA GLY A 495 -5.94 -6.57 -4.47
C GLY A 495 -6.83 -5.34 -4.63
N LEU A 496 -6.25 -4.25 -5.17
CA LEU A 496 -6.89 -2.95 -5.36
C LEU A 496 -6.63 -2.47 -6.79
N ASP A 497 -7.64 -1.90 -7.44
CA ASP A 497 -7.43 -1.14 -8.68
C ASP A 497 -6.44 0.00 -8.43
N TYR A 498 -5.67 0.35 -9.45
CA TYR A 498 -4.62 1.36 -9.37
C TYR A 498 -4.61 2.23 -10.63
N LEU A 499 -3.95 3.38 -10.55
CA LEU A 499 -3.78 4.29 -11.67
C LEU A 499 -2.60 3.84 -12.56
N GLY A 500 -2.69 4.16 -13.86
CA GLY A 500 -1.73 3.68 -14.84
C GLY A 500 -2.00 2.25 -15.31
N GLU A 501 -1.04 1.66 -16.02
CA GLU A 501 -1.22 0.45 -16.82
C GLU A 501 -2.58 0.40 -17.52
N SER A 502 -2.92 1.51 -18.17
CA SER A 502 -4.28 1.84 -18.56
C SER A 502 -4.98 0.70 -19.27
N GLY A 503 -6.06 0.22 -18.68
CA GLY A 503 -6.90 -0.83 -19.22
C GLY A 503 -6.46 -2.26 -18.94
N ILE A 504 -5.43 -2.52 -18.12
CA ILE A 504 -5.15 -3.89 -17.67
C ILE A 504 -6.36 -4.45 -16.92
N GLY A 505 -6.83 -5.61 -17.38
CA GLY A 505 -7.96 -6.34 -16.78
C GLY A 505 -9.31 -5.71 -17.06
N ARG A 506 -9.40 -4.78 -18.03
CA ARG A 506 -10.70 -4.26 -18.47
C ARG A 506 -11.52 -5.33 -19.18
N ASN A 507 -12.83 -5.12 -19.16
CA ASN A 507 -13.73 -5.71 -20.15
C ASN A 507 -13.97 -4.68 -21.24
N TYR A 508 -14.21 -5.13 -22.47
CA TYR A 508 -14.56 -4.24 -23.55
C TYR A 508 -15.76 -4.73 -24.35
N TYR A 509 -16.48 -3.78 -24.92
CA TYR A 509 -17.73 -4.00 -25.63
C TYR A 509 -17.55 -3.80 -27.14
N GLN A 510 -18.48 -4.32 -27.94
CA GLN A 510 -18.51 -4.10 -29.38
C GLN A 510 -18.38 -2.60 -29.74
N GLY A 511 -17.39 -2.27 -30.56
CA GLY A 511 -17.10 -0.90 -31.00
C GLY A 511 -16.09 -0.15 -30.13
N GLU A 512 -15.70 -0.69 -28.97
CA GLU A 512 -14.56 -0.19 -28.21
C GLU A 512 -13.24 -0.69 -28.81
N ARG A 513 -12.14 0.02 -28.52
CA ARG A 513 -10.79 -0.42 -28.86
C ARG A 513 -10.56 -1.82 -28.28
N GLU A 514 -9.98 -2.74 -29.06
CA GLU A 514 -9.67 -4.10 -28.61
C GLU A 514 -8.33 -4.16 -27.85
N GLY A 515 -8.05 -5.26 -27.15
CA GLY A 515 -6.74 -5.53 -26.52
C GLY A 515 -6.53 -4.90 -25.14
N GLU A 516 -5.28 -4.77 -24.73
CA GLU A 516 -4.86 -4.34 -23.37
C GLU A 516 -3.91 -3.13 -23.42
N SER A 517 -3.27 -2.79 -22.30
CA SER A 517 -2.40 -1.61 -22.15
C SER A 517 -1.14 -1.63 -23.03
N TRP A 518 -0.62 -2.81 -23.40
CA TRP A 518 0.64 -2.96 -24.14
C TRP A 518 0.47 -3.01 -25.68
N ILE A 519 -0.75 -2.91 -26.20
CA ILE A 519 -0.94 -2.81 -27.65
C ILE A 519 -0.37 -1.48 -28.16
N GLU A 520 -0.06 -1.39 -29.45
CA GLU A 520 0.39 -0.14 -30.06
C GLU A 520 -0.59 1.01 -29.75
N GLY A 521 -0.08 2.09 -29.17
CA GLY A 521 -0.87 3.26 -28.75
C GLY A 521 -1.71 3.08 -27.47
N GLY A 522 -1.58 1.96 -26.75
CA GLY A 522 -2.20 1.70 -25.44
C GLY A 522 -3.73 1.79 -25.43
N GLN A 523 -4.30 2.11 -24.26
CA GLN A 523 -5.73 2.36 -24.06
C GLN A 523 -5.94 3.83 -23.63
N PRO A 524 -6.04 4.78 -24.58
CA PRO A 524 -6.08 6.21 -24.29
C PRO A 524 -7.40 6.67 -23.67
N GLU A 525 -8.45 5.84 -23.71
CA GLU A 525 -9.70 6.12 -23.00
C GLU A 525 -9.65 5.73 -21.53
N TRP A 526 -8.59 5.07 -21.08
CA TRP A 526 -8.43 4.59 -19.71
C TRP A 526 -7.22 5.25 -19.04
N HIS A 527 -7.29 5.52 -17.74
CA HIS A 527 -6.18 6.04 -16.93
C HIS A 527 -5.83 5.17 -15.72
N GLY A 528 -6.39 3.96 -15.64
CA GLY A 528 -6.09 2.99 -14.59
C GLY A 528 -6.34 1.54 -15.01
N ALA A 529 -6.02 0.63 -14.11
CA ALA A 529 -6.16 -0.82 -14.26
C ALA A 529 -7.31 -1.36 -13.40
N PRO A 530 -8.47 -1.72 -14.01
CA PRO A 530 -9.63 -2.27 -13.29
C PRO A 530 -9.50 -3.76 -12.91
N CYS A 531 -8.29 -4.25 -12.63
CA CYS A 531 -7.99 -5.67 -12.36
C CYS A 531 -8.00 -6.07 -10.88
N GLY A 532 -8.26 -5.14 -9.97
CA GLY A 532 -8.29 -5.36 -8.54
C GLY A 532 -9.54 -6.08 -8.04
N ASP A 533 -9.37 -6.88 -6.97
CA ASP A 533 -10.48 -7.45 -6.20
C ASP A 533 -11.38 -6.35 -5.58
N VAL A 534 -10.78 -5.20 -5.24
CA VAL A 534 -11.43 -3.99 -4.74
C VAL A 534 -11.21 -2.86 -5.75
N ASP A 535 -12.24 -2.06 -6.03
CA ASP A 535 -12.10 -0.92 -6.94
C ASP A 535 -11.37 0.28 -6.29
N ILE A 536 -11.02 1.27 -7.12
CA ILE A 536 -10.25 2.45 -6.71
C ILE A 536 -10.97 3.33 -5.65
N THR A 537 -12.28 3.14 -5.49
CA THR A 537 -13.09 3.82 -4.45
C THR A 537 -13.22 2.99 -3.17
N GLY A 538 -12.73 1.74 -3.18
CA GLY A 538 -12.78 0.84 -2.05
C GLY A 538 -13.96 -0.13 -2.04
N TRP A 539 -14.74 -0.22 -3.12
CA TRP A 539 -15.82 -1.20 -3.20
C TRP A 539 -15.31 -2.57 -3.61
N ARG A 540 -15.71 -3.60 -2.87
CA ARG A 540 -15.36 -4.98 -3.16
C ARG A 540 -16.16 -5.49 -4.36
N LYS A 541 -15.47 -5.93 -5.41
CA LYS A 541 -16.07 -6.58 -6.57
C LYS A 541 -16.47 -8.03 -6.20
N PRO A 542 -17.40 -8.68 -6.92
CA PRO A 542 -17.78 -10.08 -6.67
C PRO A 542 -16.61 -11.06 -6.56
N ILE A 543 -15.55 -10.88 -7.35
CA ILE A 543 -14.36 -11.72 -7.29
C ILE A 543 -13.68 -11.68 -5.91
N SER A 544 -13.68 -10.54 -5.22
CA SER A 544 -13.18 -10.41 -3.85
C SER A 544 -13.99 -11.26 -2.87
N HIS A 545 -15.31 -11.33 -3.02
CA HIS A 545 -16.16 -12.14 -2.16
C HIS A 545 -15.98 -13.63 -2.43
N TYR A 546 -15.79 -14.00 -3.70
CA TYR A 546 -15.45 -15.37 -4.08
C TYR A 546 -14.12 -15.81 -3.48
N ARG A 547 -13.07 -14.99 -3.64
CA ARG A 547 -11.75 -15.25 -3.05
C ARG A 547 -11.83 -15.36 -1.54
N GLU A 548 -12.48 -14.40 -0.86
CA GLU A 548 -12.64 -14.49 0.59
C GLU A 548 -13.31 -15.79 1.05
N MET A 549 -14.33 -16.26 0.31
CA MET A 549 -15.01 -17.52 0.61
C MET A 549 -14.09 -18.73 0.45
N LEU A 550 -13.22 -18.75 -0.57
CA LEU A 550 -12.25 -19.84 -0.78
C LEU A 550 -11.27 -19.94 0.40
N TRP A 551 -10.70 -18.82 0.82
CA TRP A 551 -9.59 -18.78 1.78
C TRP A 551 -10.01 -18.82 3.26
N LYS A 552 -11.24 -18.43 3.59
CA LYS A 552 -11.74 -18.59 4.97
C LYS A 552 -12.21 -20.02 5.20
N ASP A 553 -11.63 -20.67 6.19
CA ASP A 553 -12.09 -22.01 6.60
C ASP A 553 -13.48 -21.95 7.24
N ALA A 554 -14.20 -23.05 7.05
CA ALA A 554 -15.56 -23.22 7.53
C ALA A 554 -15.61 -23.79 8.96
N TYR A 555 -14.56 -23.67 9.79
CA TYR A 555 -14.49 -24.30 11.11
C TYR A 555 -14.00 -23.33 12.21
N GLU A 556 -14.95 -22.76 12.94
CA GLU A 556 -15.10 -22.81 14.42
C GLU A 556 -16.36 -21.98 14.79
N GLY A 557 -17.47 -22.66 15.07
CA GLY A 557 -18.58 -22.15 15.90
C GLY A 557 -19.54 -21.10 15.31
N GLU A 558 -19.16 -20.34 14.28
CA GLU A 558 -20.03 -19.30 13.69
C GLU A 558 -20.34 -19.61 12.23
N PHE A 559 -21.38 -20.42 12.01
CA PHE A 559 -22.08 -20.48 10.74
C PHE A 559 -23.22 -19.43 10.75
N PRO A 560 -23.56 -18.86 9.59
CA PRO A 560 -23.69 -19.66 8.38
C PRO A 560 -22.68 -19.28 7.30
N ALA A 561 -22.37 -20.24 6.42
CA ALA A 561 -21.33 -20.19 5.42
C ALA A 561 -21.42 -18.86 4.69
N LYS A 562 -20.30 -18.16 4.49
CA LYS A 562 -20.28 -16.94 3.70
C LYS A 562 -21.02 -17.20 2.39
N LEU A 563 -22.21 -16.62 2.31
CA LEU A 563 -23.12 -16.73 1.18
C LEU A 563 -23.03 -15.41 0.45
N PHE A 564 -22.55 -15.47 -0.78
CA PHE A 564 -22.52 -14.30 -1.65
C PHE A 564 -23.37 -14.59 -2.89
N LEU A 565 -24.12 -13.58 -3.34
CA LEU A 565 -25.06 -13.66 -4.45
C LEU A 565 -24.73 -12.54 -5.42
N ALA A 566 -24.47 -12.90 -6.67
CA ALA A 566 -24.11 -11.98 -7.72
C ALA A 566 -24.76 -12.39 -9.05
N VAL A 567 -24.77 -11.47 -9.99
CA VAL A 567 -25.44 -11.64 -11.27
C VAL A 567 -24.46 -11.24 -12.36
N LYS A 568 -24.23 -12.16 -13.30
CA LYS A 568 -23.37 -11.90 -14.45
C LYS A 568 -24.09 -10.95 -15.38
N GLU A 569 -23.36 -9.96 -15.85
CA GLU A 569 -23.85 -9.09 -16.91
C GLU A 569 -24.17 -9.93 -18.15
N PRO A 570 -25.42 -9.88 -18.66
CA PRO A 570 -25.78 -10.63 -19.85
C PRO A 570 -24.99 -10.12 -21.06
N ASN A 571 -24.39 -11.04 -21.82
CA ASN A 571 -23.78 -10.70 -23.10
C ASN A 571 -24.83 -10.07 -24.04
N GLY A 572 -24.54 -8.91 -24.61
CA GLY A 572 -25.48 -8.16 -25.44
C GLY A 572 -26.34 -7.13 -24.68
N TYR A 573 -26.25 -7.04 -23.35
CA TYR A 573 -26.96 -5.99 -22.58
C TYR A 573 -26.43 -4.58 -22.92
N HIS A 574 -25.11 -4.43 -22.99
CA HIS A 574 -24.41 -3.23 -23.46
C HIS A 574 -23.62 -3.47 -24.76
N GLY A 575 -23.91 -4.58 -25.46
CA GLY A 575 -23.11 -5.08 -26.59
C GLY A 575 -22.38 -6.38 -26.25
N ASP A 576 -21.69 -6.97 -27.22
CA ASP A 576 -20.89 -8.18 -27.01
C ASP A 576 -19.69 -7.88 -26.11
N ILE A 577 -19.54 -8.66 -25.03
CA ILE A 577 -18.51 -8.54 -24.01
C ILE A 577 -17.29 -9.37 -24.41
N LYS A 578 -16.11 -8.76 -24.29
CA LYS A 578 -14.82 -9.42 -24.41
C LYS A 578 -14.00 -9.18 -23.14
N THR A 579 -13.44 -10.26 -22.61
CA THR A 579 -12.58 -10.29 -21.43
C THR A 579 -11.12 -10.24 -21.85
N THR A 580 -10.30 -9.43 -21.20
CA THR A 580 -8.85 -9.46 -21.32
C THR A 580 -8.18 -10.39 -20.28
N MET A 581 -6.86 -10.49 -20.25
CA MET A 581 -6.12 -11.52 -19.49
C MET A 581 -6.35 -11.44 -17.98
N TRP A 582 -6.30 -10.23 -17.41
CA TRP A 582 -6.50 -9.97 -15.98
C TRP A 582 -7.98 -9.74 -15.61
N SER A 583 -8.88 -9.74 -16.58
CA SER A 583 -10.28 -9.46 -16.33
C SER A 583 -11.02 -10.67 -15.75
N VAL A 584 -12.10 -10.38 -15.04
CA VAL A 584 -13.19 -11.31 -14.75
C VAL A 584 -14.44 -10.86 -15.48
N TRP A 585 -15.34 -11.79 -15.79
CA TRP A 585 -16.62 -11.46 -16.41
C TRP A 585 -17.34 -10.38 -15.57
N PRO A 586 -17.89 -9.31 -16.18
CA PRO A 586 -18.59 -8.26 -15.43
C PRO A 586 -19.73 -8.89 -14.62
N THR A 587 -19.62 -8.77 -13.31
CA THR A 587 -20.54 -9.42 -12.37
C THR A 587 -20.89 -8.42 -11.29
N TRP A 588 -22.17 -8.37 -10.92
CA TRP A 588 -22.71 -7.30 -10.08
C TRP A 588 -23.58 -7.85 -8.95
N GLN A 589 -23.51 -7.22 -7.78
CA GLN A 589 -24.44 -7.48 -6.68
C GLN A 589 -25.74 -6.69 -6.91
N SER A 590 -26.46 -7.01 -7.98
CA SER A 590 -27.67 -6.29 -8.42
C SER A 590 -28.68 -7.19 -9.13
N TRP A 591 -29.97 -6.99 -8.86
CA TRP A 591 -31.10 -7.59 -9.60
C TRP A 591 -31.88 -6.55 -10.42
N THR A 592 -31.17 -5.60 -11.04
CA THR A 592 -31.77 -4.52 -11.84
C THR A 592 -31.20 -4.55 -13.25
N TRP A 593 -32.01 -5.01 -14.21
CA TRP A 593 -31.63 -5.24 -15.61
C TRP A 593 -32.74 -4.81 -16.59
N PRO A 594 -33.15 -3.52 -16.60
CA PRO A 594 -34.26 -3.03 -17.43
C PRO A 594 -34.05 -3.30 -18.92
N GLY A 595 -35.07 -3.79 -19.62
CA GLY A 595 -34.98 -4.17 -21.05
C GLY A 595 -34.46 -5.58 -21.29
N TRP A 596 -34.13 -6.33 -20.23
CA TRP A 596 -33.75 -7.73 -20.28
C TRP A 596 -34.87 -8.69 -19.85
N GLU A 597 -36.10 -8.19 -19.68
CA GLU A 597 -37.23 -9.00 -19.18
C GLU A 597 -37.51 -10.22 -20.06
N GLY A 598 -37.69 -11.37 -19.43
CA GLY A 598 -37.94 -12.65 -20.10
C GLY A 598 -36.73 -13.29 -20.77
N LYS A 599 -35.59 -12.59 -20.88
CA LYS A 599 -34.36 -13.13 -21.47
C LYS A 599 -33.52 -13.88 -20.42
N PRO A 600 -32.72 -14.89 -20.83
CA PRO A 600 -31.85 -15.60 -19.91
C PRO A 600 -30.83 -14.67 -19.24
N ILE A 601 -30.67 -14.83 -17.93
CA ILE A 601 -29.63 -14.18 -17.11
C ILE A 601 -28.99 -15.23 -16.20
N GLU A 602 -27.69 -15.09 -15.93
CA GLU A 602 -26.95 -16.00 -15.06
C GLU A 602 -26.72 -15.40 -13.68
N VAL A 603 -27.09 -16.15 -12.66
CA VAL A 603 -26.91 -15.83 -11.24
C VAL A 603 -25.84 -16.76 -10.65
N GLU A 604 -24.86 -16.19 -9.98
CA GLU A 604 -23.83 -16.94 -9.27
C GLU A 604 -24.00 -16.80 -7.76
N VAL A 605 -23.90 -17.94 -7.07
CA VAL A 605 -23.90 -18.02 -5.62
C VAL A 605 -22.62 -18.69 -5.14
N TYR A 606 -21.85 -18.01 -4.29
CA TYR A 606 -20.59 -18.53 -3.75
C TYR A 606 -20.79 -18.96 -2.30
N THR A 607 -20.44 -20.20 -1.98
CA THR A 607 -20.53 -20.74 -0.61
C THR A 607 -19.81 -22.07 -0.48
N LYS A 608 -19.33 -22.39 0.74
CA LYS A 608 -18.87 -23.75 1.10
C LYS A 608 -20.01 -24.66 1.62
N ALA A 609 -21.24 -24.13 1.72
CA ALA A 609 -22.40 -24.98 2.03
C ALA A 609 -22.64 -25.97 0.88
N PRO A 610 -23.03 -27.22 1.16
CA PRO A 610 -23.08 -28.28 0.14
C PRO A 610 -24.23 -28.11 -0.87
N GLU A 611 -25.18 -27.23 -0.58
CA GLU A 611 -26.37 -26.99 -1.39
C GLU A 611 -26.82 -25.53 -1.31
N VAL A 612 -27.29 -25.01 -2.45
CA VAL A 612 -27.90 -23.70 -2.60
C VAL A 612 -29.30 -23.86 -3.20
N LYS A 613 -30.28 -23.15 -2.65
CA LYS A 613 -31.62 -22.96 -3.21
C LYS A 613 -31.78 -21.52 -3.67
N LEU A 614 -32.26 -21.32 -4.89
CA LEU A 614 -32.51 -19.99 -5.45
C LEU A 614 -34.01 -19.78 -5.63
N TYR A 615 -34.50 -18.62 -5.21
CA TYR A 615 -35.89 -18.20 -5.30
C TYR A 615 -35.99 -16.89 -6.08
N LEU A 616 -37.03 -16.76 -6.89
CA LEU A 616 -37.42 -15.53 -7.57
C LEU A 616 -38.88 -15.24 -7.24
N ASN A 617 -39.14 -14.09 -6.62
CA ASN A 617 -40.48 -13.70 -6.18
C ASN A 617 -41.15 -14.81 -5.34
N ASP A 618 -40.38 -15.36 -4.39
CA ASP A 618 -40.70 -16.47 -3.48
C ASP A 618 -41.02 -17.82 -4.15
N LYS A 619 -40.84 -17.94 -5.47
CA LYS A 619 -40.92 -19.22 -6.19
C LYS A 619 -39.54 -19.84 -6.28
N LEU A 620 -39.43 -21.12 -5.95
CA LEU A 620 -38.20 -21.88 -6.10
C LEU A 620 -37.83 -21.98 -7.59
N VAL A 621 -36.69 -21.41 -7.96
CA VAL A 621 -36.09 -21.54 -9.30
C VAL A 621 -35.41 -22.88 -9.43
N GLY A 622 -34.66 -23.30 -8.41
CA GLY A 622 -33.95 -24.57 -8.41
C GLY A 622 -33.06 -24.77 -7.20
N THR A 623 -32.42 -25.93 -7.17
CA THR A 623 -31.48 -26.35 -6.13
C THR A 623 -30.22 -26.91 -6.79
N LYS A 624 -29.05 -26.48 -6.35
CA LYS A 624 -27.75 -26.94 -6.87
C LYS A 624 -26.82 -27.35 -5.74
N LYS A 625 -26.12 -28.46 -5.95
CA LYS A 625 -25.03 -28.88 -5.07
C LYS A 625 -23.78 -28.06 -5.36
N VAL A 626 -22.97 -27.87 -4.33
CA VAL A 626 -21.76 -27.04 -4.37
C VAL A 626 -20.62 -27.77 -3.65
N ASP A 627 -19.51 -27.95 -4.34
CA ASP A 627 -18.29 -28.56 -3.82
C ASP A 627 -17.05 -28.12 -4.64
N ARG A 628 -15.89 -28.75 -4.43
CA ARG A 628 -14.68 -28.47 -5.22
C ARG A 628 -14.86 -28.67 -6.73
N SER A 629 -15.68 -29.63 -7.17
CA SER A 629 -15.91 -29.89 -8.60
C SER A 629 -16.71 -28.78 -9.29
N THR A 630 -17.50 -28.04 -8.52
CA THR A 630 -18.20 -26.84 -8.98
C THR A 630 -17.45 -25.56 -8.64
N GLU A 631 -16.19 -25.68 -8.19
CA GLU A 631 -15.38 -24.58 -7.66
C GLU A 631 -16.10 -23.77 -6.56
N TYR A 632 -16.95 -24.39 -5.77
CA TYR A 632 -17.79 -23.72 -4.77
C TYR A 632 -18.75 -22.63 -5.33
N LYS A 633 -19.14 -22.74 -6.61
CA LYS A 633 -20.14 -21.88 -7.26
C LYS A 633 -21.41 -22.64 -7.62
N ALA A 634 -22.58 -22.12 -7.22
CA ALA A 634 -23.86 -22.51 -7.81
C ALA A 634 -24.29 -21.47 -8.86
N VAL A 635 -24.30 -21.87 -10.13
CA VAL A 635 -24.71 -21.00 -11.26
C VAL A 635 -26.10 -21.38 -11.74
N PHE A 636 -27.04 -20.43 -11.74
CA PHE A 636 -28.41 -20.61 -12.22
C PHE A 636 -28.67 -19.75 -13.44
N THR A 637 -29.32 -20.31 -14.45
CA THR A 637 -29.81 -19.55 -15.62
C THR A 637 -31.33 -19.53 -15.58
N LEU A 638 -31.92 -18.33 -15.60
CA LEU A 638 -33.36 -18.11 -15.49
C LEU A 638 -33.77 -16.88 -16.32
N PRO A 639 -35.04 -16.74 -16.74
CA PRO A 639 -35.50 -15.50 -17.35
C PRO A 639 -35.48 -14.36 -16.30
N TYR A 640 -34.98 -13.19 -16.67
CA TYR A 640 -35.03 -12.02 -15.79
C TYR A 640 -36.48 -11.56 -15.59
N GLU A 641 -36.89 -11.43 -14.33
CA GLU A 641 -38.15 -10.83 -13.90
C GLU A 641 -37.85 -9.85 -12.76
N PRO A 642 -38.33 -8.59 -12.84
CA PRO A 642 -38.22 -7.64 -11.74
C PRO A 642 -38.81 -8.19 -10.43
N GLY A 643 -38.15 -7.89 -9.31
CA GLY A 643 -38.64 -8.24 -7.98
C GLY A 643 -37.53 -8.60 -7.01
N CYS A 644 -37.68 -9.73 -6.32
CA CYS A 644 -36.76 -10.22 -5.29
C CYS A 644 -36.11 -11.53 -5.73
N LEU A 645 -34.78 -11.52 -5.86
CA LEU A 645 -33.95 -12.71 -6.01
C LEU A 645 -33.39 -13.08 -4.65
N ARG A 646 -33.57 -14.33 -4.20
CA ARG A 646 -33.14 -14.79 -2.87
C ARG A 646 -32.42 -16.12 -2.96
N ALA A 647 -31.22 -16.20 -2.39
CA ALA A 647 -30.48 -17.44 -2.23
C ALA A 647 -30.52 -17.90 -0.77
N GLU A 648 -30.66 -19.21 -0.57
CA GLU A 648 -30.54 -19.87 0.72
C GLU A 648 -29.43 -20.94 0.64
N ALA A 649 -28.60 -21.02 1.68
CA ALA A 649 -27.56 -22.05 1.78
C ALA A 649 -27.31 -22.43 3.25
N GLY A 650 -27.13 -23.72 3.52
CA GLY A 650 -27.08 -24.22 4.89
C GLY A 650 -28.39 -23.97 5.65
N ALA A 651 -28.42 -24.27 6.95
CA ALA A 651 -29.65 -24.21 7.73
C ALA A 651 -30.20 -22.79 7.95
N LEU A 652 -29.36 -21.73 7.80
CA LEU A 652 -29.70 -20.37 8.21
C LEU A 652 -29.09 -19.21 7.35
N SER A 653 -28.26 -19.45 6.31
CA SER A 653 -27.82 -18.31 5.46
C SER A 653 -28.87 -17.98 4.42
N THR A 654 -29.34 -16.74 4.41
CA THR A 654 -30.18 -16.19 3.32
C THR A 654 -29.62 -14.85 2.85
N LEU A 655 -29.62 -14.61 1.54
CA LEU A 655 -29.22 -13.33 0.95
C LEU A 655 -30.19 -12.95 -0.18
N SER A 656 -30.57 -11.68 -0.26
CA SER A 656 -31.51 -11.18 -1.26
C SER A 656 -30.98 -9.97 -2.03
N LEU A 657 -31.33 -9.91 -3.31
CA LEU A 657 -31.18 -8.75 -4.19
C LEU A 657 -32.56 -8.32 -4.68
N TYR A 658 -32.76 -7.01 -4.78
CA TYR A 658 -34.01 -6.41 -5.21
C TYR A 658 -33.81 -5.58 -6.48
N THR A 659 -34.80 -5.59 -7.36
CA THR A 659 -34.84 -4.66 -8.48
C THR A 659 -35.05 -3.23 -7.96
N ALA A 660 -34.14 -2.33 -8.32
CA ALA A 660 -34.20 -0.94 -7.94
C ALA A 660 -35.28 -0.19 -8.73
N GLY A 661 -35.99 0.72 -8.06
CA GLY A 661 -36.80 1.73 -8.71
C GLY A 661 -35.98 2.85 -9.34
N LYS A 662 -36.67 3.92 -9.76
CA LYS A 662 -36.01 5.12 -10.27
C LYS A 662 -35.13 5.78 -9.19
N PRO A 663 -33.96 6.33 -9.54
CA PRO A 663 -33.15 7.15 -8.65
C PRO A 663 -33.99 8.21 -7.94
N ALA A 664 -33.86 8.31 -6.61
CA ALA A 664 -34.67 9.20 -5.80
C ALA A 664 -33.85 10.10 -4.86
N ARG A 665 -32.71 9.63 -4.34
CA ARG A 665 -31.87 10.39 -3.41
C ARG A 665 -30.42 9.92 -3.43
N LEU A 666 -29.54 10.79 -2.94
CA LEU A 666 -28.16 10.46 -2.59
C LEU A 666 -28.10 10.03 -1.12
N ARG A 667 -27.39 8.94 -0.83
CA ARG A 667 -27.06 8.48 0.53
C ARG A 667 -25.58 8.71 0.77
N LEU A 668 -25.25 9.47 1.83
CA LEU A 668 -23.88 9.77 2.23
C LEU A 668 -23.51 8.90 3.45
N THR A 669 -22.44 8.13 3.34
CA THR A 669 -21.97 7.24 4.41
C THR A 669 -20.49 7.52 4.69
N PRO A 670 -20.14 8.24 5.77
CA PRO A 670 -18.76 8.41 6.17
C PRO A 670 -18.21 7.13 6.80
N ASP A 671 -16.93 6.85 6.60
CA ASP A 671 -16.24 5.76 7.30
C ASP A 671 -16.08 6.05 8.80
N HIS A 672 -15.95 7.32 9.18
CA HIS A 672 -16.04 7.81 10.55
C HIS A 672 -16.52 9.28 10.61
N THR A 673 -17.09 9.70 11.74
CA THR A 673 -17.69 11.04 11.89
C THR A 673 -16.84 12.05 12.66
N VAL A 674 -15.68 11.63 13.17
CA VAL A 674 -14.78 12.43 14.01
C VAL A 674 -13.35 12.33 13.49
N MET A 675 -12.78 13.47 13.15
CA MET A 675 -11.41 13.63 12.64
C MET A 675 -10.54 14.34 13.69
N THR A 676 -9.23 14.11 13.64
CA THR A 676 -8.27 14.91 14.41
C THR A 676 -8.06 16.27 13.73
N ALA A 677 -8.04 17.35 14.51
CA ALA A 677 -7.79 18.71 14.04
C ALA A 677 -6.29 19.00 13.81
N ASP A 678 -5.60 18.16 13.06
CA ASP A 678 -4.16 18.21 12.80
C ASP A 678 -3.78 18.68 11.39
N GLY A 679 -4.77 18.76 10.48
CA GLY A 679 -4.51 19.05 9.08
C GLY A 679 -4.00 17.85 8.27
N GLN A 680 -3.99 16.63 8.82
CA GLN A 680 -3.62 15.41 8.11
C GLN A 680 -4.72 14.34 8.13
N SER A 681 -5.61 14.36 9.11
CA SER A 681 -6.69 13.38 9.20
C SER A 681 -7.64 13.46 7.99
N LEU A 682 -8.09 12.30 7.51
CA LEU A 682 -8.97 12.13 6.36
C LEU A 682 -10.25 11.39 6.75
N THR A 683 -11.39 11.79 6.20
CA THR A 683 -12.64 11.01 6.22
C THR A 683 -13.08 10.70 4.80
N TYR A 684 -13.47 9.45 4.56
CA TYR A 684 -13.97 8.97 3.29
C TYR A 684 -15.50 8.84 3.37
N VAL A 685 -16.20 9.57 2.50
CA VAL A 685 -17.67 9.56 2.44
C VAL A 685 -18.10 8.87 1.15
N SER A 686 -18.70 7.70 1.25
CA SER A 686 -19.34 7.02 0.12
C SER A 686 -20.65 7.73 -0.23
N ILE A 687 -20.88 7.93 -1.53
CA ILE A 687 -22.09 8.51 -2.09
C ILE A 687 -22.77 7.43 -2.94
N ASP A 688 -23.92 6.95 -2.50
CA ASP A 688 -24.75 6.01 -3.26
C ASP A 688 -26.00 6.71 -3.82
N VAL A 689 -26.31 6.45 -5.08
CA VAL A 689 -27.61 6.75 -5.67
C VAL A 689 -28.57 5.61 -5.33
N VAL A 690 -29.66 5.94 -4.63
CA VAL A 690 -30.66 4.95 -4.21
C VAL A 690 -32.06 5.37 -4.64
N ASP A 691 -32.94 4.38 -4.80
CA ASP A 691 -34.35 4.60 -5.04
C ASP A 691 -35.10 5.05 -3.77
N LYS A 692 -36.43 5.23 -3.88
CA LYS A 692 -37.29 5.65 -2.77
C LYS A 692 -37.29 4.69 -1.57
N ASN A 693 -36.96 3.42 -1.79
CA ASN A 693 -36.90 2.37 -0.78
C ASN A 693 -35.48 2.17 -0.24
N GLY A 694 -34.48 2.89 -0.77
CA GLY A 694 -33.08 2.77 -0.37
C GLY A 694 -32.31 1.66 -1.09
N ILE A 695 -32.87 1.08 -2.16
CA ILE A 695 -32.19 0.09 -3.00
C ILE A 695 -31.18 0.82 -3.91
N PRO A 696 -29.91 0.39 -3.99
CA PRO A 696 -28.93 0.98 -4.90
C PRO A 696 -29.35 0.92 -6.37
N CYS A 697 -29.16 2.02 -7.10
CA CYS A 697 -29.46 2.11 -8.53
C CYS A 697 -28.17 1.90 -9.36
N PRO A 698 -27.90 0.70 -9.87
CA PRO A 698 -26.59 0.34 -10.45
C PRO A 698 -26.33 0.97 -11.83
N ASP A 699 -27.32 1.51 -12.52
CA ASP A 699 -27.16 2.17 -13.82
C ASP A 699 -27.20 3.71 -13.69
N ALA A 700 -27.24 4.24 -12.47
CA ALA A 700 -27.31 5.67 -12.24
C ALA A 700 -25.96 6.36 -12.53
N ALA A 701 -25.98 7.24 -13.53
CA ALA A 701 -24.89 8.17 -13.83
C ALA A 701 -25.38 9.61 -13.63
N ILE A 702 -25.13 10.16 -12.45
CA ILE A 702 -25.65 11.45 -11.99
C ILE A 702 -24.47 12.40 -11.77
N ASP A 703 -24.51 13.57 -12.42
CA ASP A 703 -23.56 14.64 -12.15
C ASP A 703 -23.78 15.19 -10.73
N CYS A 704 -22.71 15.21 -9.95
CA CYS A 704 -22.69 15.65 -8.57
C CYS A 704 -21.66 16.77 -8.37
N GLU A 705 -21.96 17.70 -7.46
CA GLU A 705 -21.04 18.76 -7.03
C GLU A 705 -20.98 18.79 -5.50
N ALA A 706 -19.77 18.70 -4.95
CA ALA A 706 -19.50 18.73 -3.52
C ALA A 706 -19.17 20.13 -3.02
N ILE A 707 -19.75 20.48 -1.88
CA ILE A 707 -19.47 21.71 -1.13
C ILE A 707 -19.06 21.31 0.29
N VAL A 708 -17.81 21.62 0.65
CA VAL A 708 -17.27 21.37 1.99
C VAL A 708 -17.01 22.72 2.67
N LYS A 709 -17.61 22.94 3.85
CA LYS A 709 -17.48 24.18 4.64
C LYS A 709 -17.10 23.89 6.09
N GLY A 710 -16.44 24.83 6.74
CA GLY A 710 -16.04 24.73 8.14
C GLY A 710 -14.58 24.29 8.29
N GLN A 711 -14.30 23.41 9.25
CA GLN A 711 -12.93 22.99 9.59
C GLN A 711 -12.46 21.75 8.82
N GLY A 712 -12.83 21.69 7.54
CA GLY A 712 -12.41 20.63 6.62
C GLY A 712 -12.34 21.17 5.19
N ARG A 713 -11.58 20.49 4.34
CA ARG A 713 -11.35 20.83 2.94
C ARG A 713 -11.67 19.62 2.05
N LEU A 714 -12.26 19.88 0.88
CA LEU A 714 -12.36 18.88 -0.18
C LEU A 714 -10.94 18.51 -0.62
N LEU A 715 -10.60 17.22 -0.56
CA LEU A 715 -9.33 16.71 -1.06
C LEU A 715 -9.52 16.00 -2.40
N SER A 716 -10.57 15.18 -2.53
CA SER A 716 -10.90 14.47 -3.76
C SER A 716 -12.39 14.15 -3.85
N PHE A 717 -12.97 14.15 -5.05
CA PHE A 717 -14.32 13.66 -5.32
C PHE A 717 -14.37 12.93 -6.67
N ALA A 718 -14.49 11.61 -6.63
CA ALA A 718 -14.35 10.78 -7.83
C ALA A 718 -15.20 9.51 -7.79
N SER A 719 -15.29 8.81 -8.92
CA SER A 719 -15.97 7.53 -9.04
C SER A 719 -14.96 6.42 -9.41
N ALA A 720 -15.43 5.18 -9.57
CA ALA A 720 -14.60 4.10 -10.08
C ALA A 720 -14.55 4.03 -11.62
N ASP A 721 -15.06 5.06 -12.31
CA ASP A 721 -14.93 5.16 -13.77
C ASP A 721 -13.50 5.56 -14.16
N LEU A 722 -12.69 4.57 -14.51
CA LEU A 722 -11.33 4.78 -14.99
C LEU A 722 -11.26 5.31 -16.44
N LYS A 723 -12.37 5.80 -16.98
CA LYS A 723 -12.42 6.62 -18.21
C LYS A 723 -12.77 8.09 -17.94
N ASP A 724 -13.14 8.44 -16.71
CA ASP A 724 -13.44 9.83 -16.33
C ASP A 724 -12.17 10.68 -16.27
N THR A 725 -12.11 11.72 -17.10
CA THR A 725 -10.96 12.63 -17.17
C THR A 725 -11.12 13.88 -16.29
N GLU A 726 -12.21 14.02 -15.55
CA GLU A 726 -12.32 15.10 -14.56
C GLU A 726 -11.21 14.92 -13.50
N PRO A 727 -10.45 15.96 -13.16
CA PRO A 727 -9.42 15.85 -12.13
C PRO A 727 -10.03 15.34 -10.82
N TYR A 728 -9.37 14.38 -10.17
CA TYR A 728 -9.87 13.78 -8.93
C TYR A 728 -10.07 14.81 -7.82
N THR A 729 -9.33 15.93 -7.85
CA THR A 729 -9.46 17.04 -6.89
C THR A 729 -10.58 18.02 -7.24
N SER A 730 -11.31 17.80 -8.34
CA SER A 730 -12.46 18.61 -8.73
C SER A 730 -13.57 18.51 -7.68
N PRO A 731 -14.36 19.58 -7.44
CA PRO A 731 -15.58 19.46 -6.65
C PRO A 731 -16.69 18.75 -7.43
N ARG A 732 -16.49 18.29 -8.66
CA ARG A 732 -17.50 17.65 -9.49
C ARG A 732 -17.12 16.22 -9.82
N VAL A 733 -18.12 15.36 -9.96
CA VAL A 733 -17.96 13.99 -10.43
C VAL A 733 -19.25 13.53 -11.08
N LYS A 734 -19.14 12.59 -12.04
CA LYS A 734 -20.29 11.78 -12.46
C LYS A 734 -20.26 10.46 -11.70
N THR A 735 -21.37 10.10 -11.06
CA THR A 735 -21.43 8.79 -10.39
C THR A 735 -21.26 7.67 -11.42
N TRP A 736 -20.53 6.63 -11.04
CA TRP A 736 -20.38 5.44 -11.85
C TRP A 736 -20.99 4.25 -11.14
N LYS A 737 -21.85 3.53 -11.85
CA LYS A 737 -22.70 2.47 -11.29
C LYS A 737 -23.46 2.90 -10.02
N GLY A 738 -23.95 4.14 -10.04
CA GLY A 738 -24.65 4.77 -8.92
C GLY A 738 -23.77 5.17 -7.74
N ARG A 739 -22.44 5.24 -7.90
CA ARG A 739 -21.51 5.46 -6.78
C ARG A 739 -20.47 6.53 -7.08
N ALA A 740 -20.06 7.21 -6.01
CA ALA A 740 -18.89 8.08 -5.97
C ALA A 740 -18.31 8.10 -4.55
N LEU A 741 -17.12 8.68 -4.39
CA LEU A 741 -16.38 8.78 -3.15
C LEU A 741 -15.86 10.20 -2.99
N LEU A 742 -16.21 10.83 -1.87
CA LEU A 742 -15.66 12.12 -1.44
C LEU A 742 -14.63 11.88 -0.33
N VAL A 743 -13.46 12.51 -0.44
CA VAL A 743 -12.44 12.54 0.60
C VAL A 743 -12.31 13.94 1.16
N VAL A 744 -12.40 14.06 2.49
CA VAL A 744 -12.29 15.33 3.22
C VAL A 744 -11.08 15.29 4.12
N ARG A 745 -10.25 16.34 4.05
CA ARG A 745 -9.07 16.57 4.92
C ARG A 745 -9.43 17.54 6.05
N SER A 746 -9.01 17.28 7.28
CA SER A 746 -9.22 18.21 8.39
C SER A 746 -8.40 19.49 8.21
N THR A 747 -8.76 20.56 8.92
CA THR A 747 -7.83 21.68 9.17
C THR A 747 -7.14 21.49 10.53
N GLN A 748 -6.15 22.33 10.82
CA GLN A 748 -5.50 22.39 12.14
C GLN A 748 -6.36 23.00 13.26
N LYS A 749 -7.68 23.14 13.03
CA LYS A 749 -8.61 23.82 13.94
C LYS A 749 -9.78 22.91 14.23
N LYS A 750 -10.18 22.87 15.50
CA LYS A 750 -11.36 22.14 15.95
C LYS A 750 -12.63 22.83 15.47
N GLY A 751 -13.66 22.05 15.16
CA GLY A 751 -14.97 22.58 14.77
C GLY A 751 -15.80 21.61 13.93
N SER A 752 -16.92 22.11 13.40
CA SER A 752 -17.79 21.34 12.50
C SER A 752 -17.27 21.38 11.06
N ILE A 753 -17.51 20.29 10.33
CA ILE A 753 -17.32 20.20 8.88
C ILE A 753 -18.68 19.88 8.28
N ASN A 754 -19.20 20.75 7.42
CA ASN A 754 -20.49 20.57 6.76
C ASN A 754 -20.27 20.26 5.29
N ILE A 755 -20.80 19.11 4.86
CA ILE A 755 -20.71 18.59 3.50
C ILE A 755 -22.11 18.69 2.89
N THR A 756 -22.20 19.19 1.67
CA THR A 756 -23.41 19.16 0.86
C THR A 756 -23.07 18.68 -0.54
N ILE A 757 -23.80 17.69 -1.05
CA ILE A 757 -23.71 17.22 -2.43
C ILE A 757 -24.95 17.70 -3.19
N LYS A 758 -24.73 18.47 -4.25
CA LYS A 758 -25.76 18.91 -5.19
C LYS A 758 -25.79 17.97 -6.40
N SER A 759 -26.97 17.77 -6.97
CA SER A 759 -27.17 16.99 -8.20
C SER A 759 -28.54 17.32 -8.81
N SER A 760 -28.97 16.57 -9.82
CA SER A 760 -30.35 16.58 -10.32
C SER A 760 -31.36 15.94 -9.35
N LEU A 761 -30.89 15.17 -8.36
CA LEU A 761 -31.68 14.65 -7.24
C LEU A 761 -31.65 15.65 -6.06
N PRO A 762 -32.56 15.52 -5.06
CA PRO A 762 -32.53 16.34 -3.86
C PRO A 762 -31.14 16.34 -3.20
N ALA A 763 -30.66 17.54 -2.83
CA ALA A 763 -29.35 17.70 -2.21
C ALA A 763 -29.26 16.90 -0.90
N ALA A 764 -28.10 16.28 -0.67
CA ALA A 764 -27.82 15.54 0.54
C ALA A 764 -26.71 16.21 1.35
N SER A 765 -26.83 16.19 2.68
CA SER A 765 -25.88 16.84 3.58
C SER A 765 -25.46 15.93 4.73
N LEU A 766 -24.24 16.16 5.22
CA LEU A 766 -23.61 15.44 6.32
C LEU A 766 -22.77 16.42 7.14
N THR A 767 -22.76 16.26 8.47
CA THR A 767 -21.88 17.04 9.36
C THR A 767 -20.91 16.11 10.07
N LEU A 768 -19.61 16.40 9.97
CA LEU A 768 -18.52 15.76 10.70
C LEU A 768 -17.99 16.70 11.79
N LYS A 769 -17.16 16.16 12.70
CA LYS A 769 -16.49 16.93 13.75
C LYS A 769 -14.96 16.79 13.64
N SER A 770 -14.27 17.92 13.62
CA SER A 770 -12.81 18.03 13.80
C SER A 770 -12.51 18.33 15.27
N LYS A 771 -11.70 17.50 15.94
CA LYS A 771 -11.48 17.54 17.41
C LYS A 771 -10.04 17.72 17.84
#